data_AF-A0A7K0V1N5-F1
#
_entry.id   AF-A0A7K0V1N5-F1
#
_cell.length_a   1.000
_cell.length_b   1.000
_cell.length_c   1.000
_cell.angle_alpha   90.00
_cell.angle_beta   90.00
_cell.angle_gamma   90.00
#
_symmetry.space_group_name_H-M   'P 1'
#
loop_
_entity.id
_entity.type
_entity.pdbx_description
1 polymer ?
#
loop_
_entity_poly.entity_id
_entity_poly.type
_entity_poly.pdbx_seq_one_letter_code
_entity_poly.pdbx_strand_id
1 'polypeptide(L)'
;MCGIIAVLRRPSDRPIPGLTGLEADLGLARGHLESARALLESPGGALEASAEVRLAAAHIGAVDQSLRGVPGALALLVDPIAAASLESMASSLRKNIEALEAILDAGFVDADHLEELNEALVEVKDAQWAVSNDRIKTARSIAGLLNGLDPATNHGAVAAMHSVQVALSAIDRLEVRGRDSAGLQLFVSNPAIDLTAPDVLSLVAQRADDRLYRGGAVGIVDGALVFVYKAAAEIGELGDNVAALRGSISEDALLHLAIMGESAQIAVLGHTRWASVGIISEANAHPLNSIEAAGAGLSVAGPYVAAALNGDVDNFRELIEQNSLSIPSEITTDAKVIPALVSRAISASETSLSSDSDLSGSLVAAFAKTVASFEGSMAIAAHSGADPNQLLLALRGSGQALYIGLADDSYVVASEPYGVVEEASQYVRLDGETPSDLDNPEASRGQIVVLDAALAGSLAGIRRFSYDGSVIEVGAEDLARAEVTTRDIDRGAFPHFLLKEISESPASFRKTLRAKLIERDGVLVVDVGSDALPDSIREKLSSGALRRVLVIGQGTAAVAGQSLAAALADLAGSQLVVEALPATELSGFRLSEDMSATLVIAISQSGTTTDTNRTVDLARSRGAVVISIVNRRGSDLTDRSDGVLYTSDGRDVEMSVASTKAFYAQIAAGFLLAFGIASAVGADLADRQEFLAALRDLPAAMEVVLSRRSAARVIAENFAPSKRYWAVVGNGRNRIAAQEIRIKLSELCYKSIACDATEDKKHIDLSAEPLILVCAAGLSGSIADDVAKELAIYRAHKATAIAFVNDGEERFGAAIATFPVPVTHPDLGFVLSAMAGHLFGYEAALAIDASAIPLRESRAAIEDAYGSAELVNQSGYSRLGETITPLAERFFGFLRVGGYDGSLEAGTAVRLASLFRYAAGIVPLEVFAVEWGIVGTPAVVIEWLTAALTLAIDELTRPVDAIKHQAKTVTVGISRSDDALLRAPLVQAVLAAGAA
;
A
#
# COMPACT_ATOMS: atom_id res chain seq x y z
N MET A 1 0.02 -1.82 -4.11
CA MET A 1 -1.22 -2.60 -4.24
C MET A 1 -1.49 -2.74 -5.74
N CYS A 2 -2.18 -3.78 -6.17
CA CYS A 2 -2.82 -3.75 -7.48
C CYS A 2 -4.22 -3.18 -7.32
N GLY A 3 -4.80 -2.63 -8.38
CA GLY A 3 -6.12 -2.07 -8.25
C GLY A 3 -6.72 -1.61 -9.55
N ILE A 4 -8.04 -1.77 -9.64
CA ILE A 4 -8.91 -1.20 -10.65
C ILE A 4 -9.12 0.27 -10.32
N ILE A 5 -9.13 1.11 -11.36
CA ILE A 5 -9.57 2.50 -11.29
C ILE A 5 -10.58 2.73 -12.41
N ALA A 6 -11.69 3.40 -12.16
CA ALA A 6 -12.55 3.88 -13.23
C ALA A 6 -13.14 5.26 -12.91
N VAL A 7 -13.31 6.09 -13.94
CA VAL A 7 -13.93 7.42 -13.80
C VAL A 7 -15.02 7.56 -14.84
N LEU A 8 -16.26 7.72 -14.37
CA LEU A 8 -17.42 8.03 -15.19
C LEU A 8 -17.94 9.40 -14.80
N ARG A 9 -18.21 10.25 -15.79
CA ARG A 9 -18.53 11.66 -15.57
C ARG A 9 -19.73 12.08 -16.41
N ARG A 10 -20.57 12.95 -15.83
CA ARG A 10 -21.55 13.76 -16.56
C ARG A 10 -21.04 15.21 -16.71
N PRO A 11 -21.60 15.99 -17.66
CA PRO A 11 -21.35 17.42 -17.72
C PRO A 11 -21.74 18.10 -16.40
N SER A 12 -20.90 19.04 -15.95
CA SER A 12 -21.17 19.81 -14.73
C SER A 12 -22.21 20.89 -14.98
N ASP A 13 -23.14 21.06 -14.05
CA ASP A 13 -24.11 22.17 -14.02
C ASP A 13 -23.66 23.33 -13.12
N ARG A 14 -22.54 23.16 -12.41
CA ARG A 14 -22.00 24.15 -11.48
C ARG A 14 -21.24 25.25 -12.22
N PRO A 15 -21.48 26.54 -11.91
CA PRO A 15 -20.75 27.63 -12.53
C PRO A 15 -19.26 27.63 -12.16
N ILE A 16 -18.42 28.15 -13.05
CA ILE A 16 -17.00 28.37 -12.78
C ILE A 16 -16.87 29.38 -11.62
N PRO A 17 -16.23 29.03 -10.50
CA PRO A 17 -16.09 29.93 -9.36
C PRO A 17 -15.16 31.10 -9.66
N GLY A 18 -15.43 32.26 -9.07
CA GLY A 18 -14.54 33.42 -9.13
C GLY A 18 -13.43 33.34 -8.08
N LEU A 19 -12.16 33.41 -8.49
CA LEU A 19 -11.02 33.22 -7.59
C LEU A 19 -10.85 34.34 -6.55
N THR A 20 -11.24 35.59 -6.84
CA THR A 20 -11.12 36.72 -5.89
C THR A 20 -11.94 36.52 -4.62
N GLY A 21 -13.10 35.87 -4.71
CA GLY A 21 -13.90 35.53 -3.53
C GLY A 21 -13.19 34.51 -2.65
N LEU A 22 -12.56 33.50 -3.28
CA LEU A 22 -11.83 32.45 -2.59
C LEU A 22 -10.55 32.97 -1.93
N GLU A 23 -9.87 33.95 -2.53
CA GLU A 23 -8.75 34.66 -1.90
C GLU A 23 -9.20 35.36 -0.61
N ALA A 24 -10.38 35.97 -0.59
CA ALA A 24 -10.91 36.61 0.61
C ALA A 24 -11.15 35.59 1.74
N ASP A 25 -11.69 34.40 1.42
CA ASP A 25 -11.87 33.32 2.39
C ASP A 25 -10.53 32.82 2.97
N LEU A 26 -9.50 32.63 2.14
CA LEU A 26 -8.16 32.28 2.64
C LEU A 26 -7.56 33.41 3.50
N GLY A 27 -7.89 34.67 3.21
CA GLY A 27 -7.53 35.83 4.02
C GLY A 27 -8.18 35.81 5.41
N LEU A 28 -9.46 35.46 5.50
CA LEU A 28 -10.18 35.27 6.76
C LEU A 28 -9.61 34.10 7.55
N ALA A 29 -9.36 32.96 6.89
CA ALA A 29 -8.73 31.81 7.51
C ALA A 29 -7.37 32.15 8.14
N ARG A 30 -6.56 32.98 7.46
CA ARG A 30 -5.28 33.46 8.03
C ARG A 30 -5.50 34.27 9.30
N GLY A 31 -6.47 35.20 9.30
CA GLY A 31 -6.81 35.99 10.47
C GLY A 31 -7.22 35.14 11.68
N HIS A 32 -8.01 34.08 11.44
CA HIS A 32 -8.40 33.12 12.46
C HIS A 32 -7.20 32.32 13.01
N LEU A 33 -6.28 31.87 12.15
CA LEU A 33 -5.06 31.18 12.61
C LEU A 33 -4.13 32.09 13.42
N GLU A 34 -4.00 33.36 13.03
CA GLU A 34 -3.24 34.37 13.79
C GLU A 34 -3.88 34.65 15.15
N SER A 35 -5.22 34.71 15.20
CA SER A 35 -5.99 34.84 16.45
C SER A 35 -5.80 33.63 17.38
N ALA A 36 -5.95 32.42 16.85
CA ALA A 36 -5.73 31.18 17.59
C ALA A 36 -4.32 31.13 18.21
N ARG A 37 -3.30 31.53 17.45
CA ARG A 37 -1.92 31.59 17.94
C ARG A 37 -1.78 32.54 19.12
N ALA A 38 -2.35 33.75 19.03
CA ALA A 38 -2.29 34.73 20.12
C ALA A 38 -3.03 34.24 21.38
N LEU A 39 -4.12 33.49 21.21
CA LEU A 39 -4.87 32.89 22.32
C LEU A 39 -4.07 31.80 23.05
N LEU A 40 -3.30 30.98 22.32
CA LEU A 40 -2.44 29.95 22.91
C LEU A 40 -1.24 30.51 23.69
N GLU A 41 -0.89 31.78 23.52
CA GLU A 41 0.12 32.46 24.35
C GLU A 41 -0.43 32.83 25.75
N SER A 42 -1.74 32.77 25.96
CA SER A 42 -2.41 33.09 27.23
C SER A 42 -2.90 31.83 27.96
N PRO A 43 -2.73 31.71 29.29
CA PRO A 43 -3.26 30.59 30.06
C PRO A 43 -4.79 30.47 29.91
N GLY A 44 -5.28 29.27 29.59
CA GLY A 44 -6.70 28.98 29.44
C GLY A 44 -7.31 29.30 28.07
N GLY A 45 -6.54 29.82 27.10
CA GLY A 45 -7.06 30.18 25.76
C GLY A 45 -7.22 29.01 24.77
N ALA A 46 -7.07 27.76 25.23
CA ALA A 46 -7.05 26.57 24.36
C ALA A 46 -8.40 26.31 23.69
N LEU A 47 -9.50 26.53 24.41
CA LEU A 47 -10.86 26.33 23.91
C LEU A 47 -11.22 27.37 22.84
N GLU A 48 -10.93 28.65 23.10
CA GLU A 48 -11.14 29.72 22.12
C GLU A 48 -10.23 29.54 20.91
N ALA A 49 -8.97 29.13 21.10
CA ALA A 49 -8.07 28.81 20.00
C ALA A 49 -8.60 27.66 19.14
N SER A 50 -9.16 26.61 19.75
CA SER A 50 -9.81 25.51 19.02
C SER A 50 -10.96 26.02 18.14
N ALA A 51 -11.82 26.90 18.66
CA ALA A 51 -12.91 27.50 17.90
C ALA A 51 -12.40 28.33 16.71
N GLU A 52 -11.36 29.15 16.91
CA GLU A 52 -10.73 29.93 15.83
C GLU A 52 -10.11 29.02 14.76
N VAL A 53 -9.44 27.93 15.14
CA VAL A 53 -8.89 26.96 14.19
C VAL A 53 -10.01 26.28 13.38
N ARG A 54 -11.15 25.95 13.99
CA ARG A 54 -12.31 25.39 13.27
C ARG A 54 -12.92 26.38 12.29
N LEU A 55 -12.97 27.67 12.63
CA LEU A 55 -13.39 28.72 11.69
C LEU A 55 -12.43 28.83 10.49
N ALA A 56 -11.13 28.77 10.74
CA ALA A 56 -10.14 28.70 9.66
C ALA A 56 -10.35 27.47 8.78
N ALA A 57 -10.56 26.29 9.38
CA ALA A 57 -10.85 25.06 8.65
C ALA A 57 -12.11 25.18 7.78
N ALA A 58 -13.18 25.83 8.29
CA ALA A 58 -14.41 26.05 7.54
C ALA A 58 -14.20 26.95 6.31
N HIS A 59 -13.47 28.06 6.45
CA HIS A 59 -13.15 28.94 5.31
C HIS A 59 -12.30 28.24 4.25
N ILE A 60 -11.26 27.50 4.66
CA ILE A 60 -10.42 26.76 3.72
C ILE A 60 -11.21 25.62 3.08
N GLY A 61 -12.08 24.94 3.83
CA GLY A 61 -12.98 23.90 3.33
C GLY A 61 -13.97 24.42 2.29
N ALA A 62 -14.49 25.65 2.45
CA ALA A 62 -15.34 26.29 1.44
C ALA A 62 -14.57 26.58 0.14
N VAL A 63 -13.28 26.93 0.26
CA VAL A 63 -12.39 27.08 -0.91
C VAL A 63 -12.14 25.75 -1.60
N ASP A 64 -11.83 24.67 -0.86
CA ASP A 64 -11.72 23.32 -1.43
C ASP A 64 -13.00 22.94 -2.18
N GLN A 65 -14.16 23.01 -1.51
CA GLN A 65 -15.46 22.68 -2.10
C GLN A 65 -15.73 23.48 -3.39
N SER A 66 -15.41 24.78 -3.40
CA SER A 66 -15.57 25.62 -4.58
C SER A 66 -14.63 25.20 -5.71
N LEU A 67 -13.45 24.68 -5.42
CA LEU A 67 -12.44 24.26 -6.40
C LEU A 67 -12.55 22.80 -6.84
N ARG A 68 -13.53 22.02 -6.34
CA ARG A 68 -13.70 20.60 -6.73
C ARG A 68 -14.16 20.42 -8.18
N GLY A 69 -13.75 19.30 -8.78
CA GLY A 69 -14.18 18.93 -10.14
C GLY A 69 -13.80 19.94 -11.24
N VAL A 70 -14.47 19.79 -12.38
CA VAL A 70 -14.14 20.52 -13.61
C VAL A 70 -14.29 22.04 -13.50
N PRO A 71 -15.35 22.60 -12.89
CA PRO A 71 -15.48 24.06 -12.77
C PRO A 71 -14.33 24.69 -11.97
N GLY A 72 -13.88 24.03 -10.91
CA GLY A 72 -12.74 24.48 -10.12
C GLY A 72 -11.42 24.40 -10.87
N ALA A 73 -11.18 23.29 -11.58
CA ALA A 73 -10.01 23.16 -12.45
C ALA A 73 -9.99 24.23 -13.56
N LEU A 74 -11.14 24.50 -14.18
CA LEU A 74 -11.29 25.59 -15.17
C LEU A 74 -10.96 26.95 -14.56
N ALA A 75 -11.48 27.27 -13.37
CA ALA A 75 -11.19 28.54 -12.71
C ALA A 75 -9.68 28.75 -12.50
N LEU A 76 -8.97 27.72 -12.05
CA LEU A 76 -7.53 27.75 -11.83
C LEU A 76 -6.72 27.82 -13.13
N LEU A 77 -7.19 27.19 -14.20
CA LEU A 77 -6.49 27.14 -15.49
C LEU A 77 -6.69 28.40 -16.34
N VAL A 78 -7.88 29.01 -16.29
CA VAL A 78 -8.23 30.18 -17.09
C VAL A 78 -7.62 31.46 -16.53
N ASP A 79 -7.43 31.55 -15.22
CA ASP A 79 -6.74 32.68 -14.56
C ASP A 79 -5.50 32.21 -13.78
N PRO A 80 -4.37 31.95 -14.46
CA PRO A 80 -3.15 31.45 -13.82
C PRO A 80 -2.53 32.46 -12.84
N ILE A 81 -2.82 33.76 -12.98
CA ILE A 81 -2.30 34.80 -12.08
C ILE A 81 -3.01 34.69 -10.73
N ALA A 82 -4.34 34.65 -10.73
CA ALA A 82 -5.12 34.47 -9.51
C ALA A 82 -4.89 33.08 -8.89
N ALA A 83 -4.70 32.03 -9.70
CA ALA A 83 -4.34 30.71 -9.19
C ALA A 83 -2.99 30.71 -8.44
N ALA A 84 -1.97 31.40 -8.96
CA ALA A 84 -0.67 31.54 -8.29
C ALA A 84 -0.76 32.35 -7.00
N SER A 85 -1.63 33.37 -6.97
CA SER A 85 -1.93 34.13 -5.76
C SER A 85 -2.57 33.25 -4.68
N LEU A 86 -3.59 32.47 -5.05
CA LEU A 86 -4.28 31.52 -4.16
C LEU A 86 -3.31 30.46 -3.61
N GLU A 87 -2.40 29.94 -4.45
CA GLU A 87 -1.34 29.03 -4.01
C GLU A 87 -0.41 29.67 -2.96
N SER A 88 0.03 30.91 -3.20
CA SER A 88 0.88 31.65 -2.26
C SER A 88 0.18 31.84 -0.91
N MET A 89 -1.12 32.16 -0.93
CA MET A 89 -1.94 32.27 0.29
C MET A 89 -2.07 30.93 1.01
N ALA A 90 -2.36 29.84 0.30
CA ALA A 90 -2.44 28.49 0.89
C ALA A 90 -1.12 28.05 1.52
N SER A 91 0.02 28.37 0.88
CA SER A 91 1.36 28.14 1.43
C SER A 91 1.62 28.96 2.70
N SER A 92 1.13 30.21 2.75
CA SER A 92 1.20 31.04 3.95
C SER A 92 0.35 30.47 5.10
N LEU A 93 -0.82 29.89 4.81
CA LEU A 93 -1.65 29.24 5.83
C LEU A 93 -0.95 28.03 6.42
N ARG A 94 -0.33 27.20 5.58
CA ARG A 94 0.46 26.04 6.03
C ARG A 94 1.50 26.41 7.10
N LYS A 95 2.26 27.49 6.89
CA LYS A 95 3.26 27.97 7.87
C LYS A 95 2.64 28.37 9.21
N ASN A 96 1.45 28.98 9.20
CA ASN A 96 0.74 29.33 10.42
C ASN A 96 0.26 28.08 11.16
N ILE A 97 -0.24 27.09 10.43
CA ILE A 97 -0.67 25.80 11.00
C ILE A 97 0.52 25.05 11.62
N GLU A 98 1.66 25.00 10.93
CA GLU A 98 2.91 24.42 11.45
C GLU A 98 3.38 25.11 12.74
N ALA A 99 3.21 26.43 12.83
CA ALA A 99 3.54 27.17 14.06
C ALA A 99 2.61 26.83 15.23
N LEU A 100 1.30 26.62 14.97
CA LEU A 100 0.36 26.16 16.00
C LEU A 100 0.71 24.75 16.48
N GLU A 101 1.00 23.83 15.55
CA GLU A 101 1.39 22.47 15.89
C GLU A 101 2.65 22.43 16.77
N ALA A 102 3.63 23.29 16.51
CA ALA A 102 4.83 23.42 17.34
C ALA A 102 4.53 23.91 18.77
N ILE A 103 3.51 24.76 18.96
CA ILE A 103 3.08 25.22 20.29
C ILE A 103 2.47 24.05 21.09
N LEU A 104 1.64 23.22 20.43
CA LEU A 104 1.08 22.02 21.05
C LEU A 104 2.17 21.03 21.45
N ASP A 105 3.14 20.80 20.57
CA ASP A 105 4.27 19.90 20.83
C ASP A 105 5.15 20.35 22.00
N ALA A 106 5.21 21.65 22.28
CA ALA A 106 5.96 22.19 23.39
C ALA A 106 5.24 22.07 24.75
N GLY A 107 3.98 21.59 24.78
CA GLY A 107 3.25 21.30 26.02
C GLY A 107 2.72 22.53 26.76
N PHE A 108 2.55 23.67 26.08
CA PHE A 108 2.03 24.91 26.69
C PHE A 108 0.50 24.98 26.85
N VAL A 109 -0.20 23.88 26.56
CA VAL A 109 -1.67 23.82 26.49
C VAL A 109 -2.21 22.93 27.59
N ASP A 110 -3.27 23.38 28.28
CA ASP A 110 -3.95 22.60 29.32
C ASP A 110 -4.53 21.29 28.75
N ALA A 111 -4.50 20.22 29.55
CA ALA A 111 -4.85 18.88 29.13
C ALA A 111 -6.34 18.74 28.77
N ASP A 112 -7.21 19.50 29.43
CA ASP A 112 -8.66 19.37 29.33
C ASP A 112 -9.23 19.74 27.94
N HIS A 113 -8.51 20.56 27.15
CA HIS A 113 -8.94 21.01 25.82
C HIS A 113 -7.95 20.69 24.69
N LEU A 114 -6.89 19.95 25.00
CA LEU A 114 -5.82 19.61 24.05
C LEU A 114 -6.32 18.72 22.90
N GLU A 115 -7.23 17.80 23.20
CA GLU A 115 -7.80 16.88 22.19
C GLU A 115 -8.67 17.63 21.18
N GLU A 116 -9.57 18.50 21.65
CA GLU A 116 -10.42 19.33 20.78
C GLU A 116 -9.59 20.24 19.85
N LEU A 117 -8.54 20.86 20.38
CA LEU A 117 -7.62 21.69 19.60
C LEU A 117 -6.83 20.86 18.58
N ASN A 118 -6.41 19.66 18.96
CA ASN A 118 -5.72 18.75 18.06
C ASN A 118 -6.63 18.29 16.91
N GLU A 119 -7.89 17.96 17.18
CA GLU A 119 -8.88 17.65 16.15
C GLU A 119 -9.09 18.82 15.19
N ALA A 120 -9.27 20.04 15.72
CA ALA A 120 -9.39 21.25 14.92
C ALA A 120 -8.15 21.47 14.02
N LEU A 121 -6.95 21.22 14.55
CA LEU A 121 -5.71 21.29 13.77
C LEU A 121 -5.64 20.23 12.67
N VAL A 122 -6.12 19.02 12.92
CA VAL A 122 -6.19 17.98 11.88
C VAL A 122 -7.13 18.41 10.75
N GLU A 123 -8.31 18.95 11.09
CA GLU A 123 -9.29 19.48 10.13
C GLU A 123 -8.72 20.61 9.27
N VAL A 124 -8.06 21.60 9.88
CA VAL A 124 -7.49 22.73 9.11
C VAL A 124 -6.33 22.27 8.22
N LYS A 125 -5.52 21.31 8.68
CA LYS A 125 -4.45 20.71 7.88
C LYS A 125 -5.01 19.92 6.70
N ASP A 126 -6.12 19.20 6.88
CA ASP A 126 -6.79 18.46 5.79
C ASP A 126 -7.32 19.44 4.73
N ALA A 127 -8.03 20.48 5.16
CA ALA A 127 -8.58 21.48 4.26
C ALA A 127 -7.47 22.22 3.48
N GLN A 128 -6.40 22.64 4.17
CA GLN A 128 -5.26 23.30 3.53
C GLN A 128 -4.57 22.37 2.53
N TRP A 129 -4.39 21.10 2.90
CA TRP A 129 -3.81 20.10 2.02
C TRP A 129 -4.65 19.91 0.76
N ALA A 130 -5.97 19.77 0.91
CA ALA A 130 -6.88 19.57 -0.21
C ALA A 130 -6.78 20.72 -1.23
N VAL A 131 -6.81 21.97 -0.76
CA VAL A 131 -6.63 23.14 -1.64
C VAL A 131 -5.29 23.09 -2.38
N SER A 132 -4.18 22.85 -1.68
CA SER A 132 -2.85 22.90 -2.31
C SER A 132 -2.53 21.69 -3.21
N ASN A 133 -2.86 20.48 -2.76
CA ASN A 133 -2.40 19.24 -3.38
C ASN A 133 -3.48 18.49 -4.18
N ASP A 134 -4.75 18.63 -3.81
CA ASP A 134 -5.83 17.93 -4.52
C ASP A 134 -6.55 18.84 -5.52
N ARG A 135 -6.51 20.17 -5.31
CA ARG A 135 -7.07 21.17 -6.26
C ARG A 135 -6.00 21.80 -7.14
N ILE A 136 -5.10 22.60 -6.57
CA ILE A 136 -4.14 23.40 -7.35
C ILE A 136 -3.14 22.52 -8.10
N LYS A 137 -2.54 21.53 -7.43
CA LYS A 137 -1.61 20.59 -8.09
C LYS A 137 -2.30 19.79 -9.19
N THR A 138 -3.53 19.34 -8.97
CA THR A 138 -4.36 18.67 -9.99
C THR A 138 -4.58 19.55 -11.22
N ALA A 139 -4.92 20.83 -11.03
CA ALA A 139 -5.04 21.78 -12.13
C ALA A 139 -3.73 21.92 -12.92
N ARG A 140 -2.56 21.98 -12.25
CA ARG A 140 -1.25 22.00 -12.94
C ARG A 140 -0.98 20.71 -13.71
N SER A 141 -1.32 19.56 -13.14
CA SER A 141 -1.17 18.28 -13.85
C SER A 141 -2.08 18.20 -15.07
N ILE A 142 -3.29 18.74 -15.01
CA ILE A 142 -4.19 18.87 -16.17
C ILE A 142 -3.57 19.81 -17.23
N ALA A 143 -2.98 20.94 -16.83
CA ALA A 143 -2.28 21.83 -17.76
C ALA A 143 -1.18 21.11 -18.53
N GLY A 144 -0.44 20.22 -17.87
CA GLY A 144 0.57 19.37 -18.53
C GLY A 144 -0.02 18.40 -19.55
N LEU A 145 -1.18 17.81 -19.26
CA LEU A 145 -1.87 16.87 -20.17
C LEU A 145 -2.50 17.56 -21.38
N LEU A 146 -2.89 18.84 -21.26
CA LEU A 146 -3.47 19.63 -22.34
C LEU A 146 -2.46 20.00 -23.44
N ASN A 147 -1.15 19.91 -23.16
CA ASN A 147 -0.05 20.15 -24.11
C ASN A 147 -0.23 21.41 -25.00
N GLY A 148 -0.58 22.53 -24.37
CA GLY A 148 -0.71 23.83 -25.05
C GLY A 148 -2.10 24.15 -25.62
N LEU A 149 -3.10 23.26 -25.47
CA LEU A 149 -4.50 23.65 -25.68
C LEU A 149 -4.91 24.74 -24.68
N ASP A 150 -5.54 25.80 -25.19
CA ASP A 150 -6.02 26.91 -24.36
C ASP A 150 -7.23 26.48 -23.51
N PRO A 151 -7.11 26.43 -22.18
CA PRO A 151 -8.20 26.02 -21.30
C PRO A 151 -9.45 26.91 -21.41
N ALA A 152 -9.31 28.18 -21.80
CA ALA A 152 -10.42 29.13 -21.87
C ALA A 152 -11.36 28.89 -23.07
N THR A 153 -10.87 28.17 -24.08
CA THR A 153 -11.62 27.88 -25.31
C THR A 153 -11.91 26.39 -25.50
N ASN A 154 -11.32 25.52 -24.67
CA ASN A 154 -11.41 24.05 -24.80
C ASN A 154 -11.91 23.39 -23.51
N HIS A 155 -13.10 23.78 -23.03
CA HIS A 155 -13.67 23.23 -21.79
C HIS A 155 -13.86 21.70 -21.83
N GLY A 156 -14.26 21.15 -22.99
CA GLY A 156 -14.37 19.70 -23.19
C GLY A 156 -13.06 18.96 -22.95
N ALA A 157 -11.94 19.52 -23.44
CA ALA A 157 -10.61 18.96 -23.22
C ALA A 157 -10.20 19.00 -21.75
N VAL A 158 -10.53 20.09 -21.04
CA VAL A 158 -10.28 20.20 -19.59
C VAL A 158 -11.09 19.14 -18.82
N ALA A 159 -12.37 18.95 -19.16
CA ALA A 159 -13.20 17.92 -18.54
C ALA A 159 -12.69 16.50 -18.78
N ALA A 160 -12.22 16.23 -20.00
CA ALA A 160 -11.65 14.95 -20.36
C ALA A 160 -10.33 14.69 -19.59
N MET A 161 -9.41 15.65 -19.63
CA MET A 161 -8.11 15.54 -18.95
C MET A 161 -8.23 15.56 -17.43
N HIS A 162 -9.28 16.16 -16.86
CA HIS A 162 -9.58 16.02 -15.44
C HIS A 162 -9.90 14.57 -15.07
N SER A 163 -10.72 13.88 -15.86
CA SER A 163 -11.06 12.46 -15.61
C SER A 163 -9.84 11.55 -15.75
N VAL A 164 -8.98 11.83 -16.74
CA VAL A 164 -7.69 11.14 -16.91
C VAL A 164 -6.76 11.41 -15.72
N GLN A 165 -6.66 12.66 -15.28
CA GLN A 165 -5.83 13.05 -14.15
C GLN A 165 -6.25 12.35 -12.86
N VAL A 166 -7.54 12.29 -12.56
CA VAL A 166 -8.08 11.57 -11.40
C VAL A 166 -7.66 10.10 -11.45
N ALA A 167 -7.76 9.46 -12.62
CA ALA A 167 -7.34 8.08 -12.77
C ALA A 167 -5.83 7.88 -12.58
N LEU A 168 -5.00 8.76 -13.15
CA LEU A 168 -3.54 8.73 -12.99
C LEU A 168 -3.11 8.95 -11.53
N SER A 169 -3.70 9.94 -10.85
CA SER A 169 -3.44 10.19 -9.42
C SER A 169 -3.85 8.99 -8.55
N ALA A 170 -4.97 8.34 -8.87
CA ALA A 170 -5.40 7.13 -8.17
C ALA A 170 -4.42 5.98 -8.40
N ILE A 171 -3.93 5.78 -9.64
CA ILE A 171 -2.89 4.79 -9.93
C ILE A 171 -1.61 5.07 -9.13
N ASP A 172 -1.12 6.31 -9.09
CA ASP A 172 0.07 6.71 -8.33
C ASP A 172 -0.02 6.32 -6.84
N ARG A 173 -1.22 6.39 -6.24
CA ARG A 173 -1.43 6.04 -4.83
C ARG A 173 -1.57 4.54 -4.59
N LEU A 174 -2.13 3.83 -5.57
CA LEU A 174 -2.33 2.38 -5.49
C LEU A 174 -1.04 1.62 -5.83
N GLU A 175 -0.20 2.16 -6.71
CA GLU A 175 1.11 1.62 -7.03
C GLU A 175 2.06 1.80 -5.84
N VAL A 176 2.54 0.69 -5.25
CA VAL A 176 3.45 0.74 -4.08
C VAL A 176 4.76 -0.03 -4.30
N ARG A 177 5.01 -0.53 -5.51
CA ARG A 177 6.20 -1.38 -5.81
C ARG A 177 7.22 -0.72 -6.72
N GLY A 178 6.81 0.24 -7.55
CA GLY A 178 7.65 0.91 -8.56
C GLY A 178 8.05 0.05 -9.77
N ARG A 179 7.83 -1.25 -9.70
CA ARG A 179 7.96 -2.22 -10.79
C ARG A 179 6.64 -2.95 -10.90
N ASP A 180 6.16 -3.21 -12.13
CA ASP A 180 4.98 -3.98 -12.52
C ASP A 180 4.43 -3.40 -13.84
N SER A 181 3.12 -3.23 -14.00
CA SER A 181 2.53 -2.59 -15.18
C SER A 181 1.29 -1.81 -14.83
N ALA A 182 1.07 -0.69 -15.52
CA ALA A 182 -0.13 0.12 -15.42
C ALA A 182 -0.72 0.35 -16.81
N GLY A 183 -2.04 0.51 -16.87
CA GLY A 183 -2.72 0.80 -18.11
C GLY A 183 -3.98 1.63 -17.92
N LEU A 184 -4.30 2.39 -18.96
CA LEU A 184 -5.51 3.19 -19.09
C LEU A 184 -6.13 2.93 -20.45
N GLN A 185 -7.43 2.69 -20.44
CA GLN A 185 -8.29 2.85 -21.59
C GLN A 185 -9.08 4.13 -21.45
N LEU A 186 -9.08 4.91 -22.53
CA LEU A 186 -9.93 6.09 -22.68
C LEU A 186 -10.98 5.80 -23.76
N PHE A 187 -12.26 5.78 -23.39
CA PHE A 187 -13.36 5.67 -24.33
C PHE A 187 -13.95 7.07 -24.56
N VAL A 188 -13.79 7.60 -25.77
CA VAL A 188 -14.22 8.95 -26.16
C VAL A 188 -15.48 8.86 -27.01
N SER A 189 -16.61 9.21 -26.41
CA SER A 189 -17.92 9.30 -27.06
C SER A 189 -18.13 10.69 -27.65
N ASN A 190 -18.86 10.77 -28.77
CA ASN A 190 -19.14 12.01 -29.51
C ASN A 190 -17.87 12.84 -29.80
N PRO A 191 -16.82 12.25 -30.41
CA PRO A 191 -15.58 12.95 -30.66
C PRO A 191 -15.80 14.15 -31.58
N ALA A 192 -15.03 15.22 -31.36
CA ALA A 192 -15.13 16.48 -32.09
C ALA A 192 -14.57 16.45 -33.53
N ILE A 193 -14.31 15.26 -34.05
CA ILE A 193 -13.70 15.02 -35.36
C ILE A 193 -14.55 14.07 -36.20
N ASP A 194 -14.49 14.27 -37.52
CA ASP A 194 -15.08 13.35 -38.48
C ASP A 194 -14.21 12.10 -38.58
N LEU A 195 -14.71 10.99 -38.02
CA LEU A 195 -14.03 9.70 -38.03
C LEU A 195 -13.88 9.09 -39.43
N THR A 196 -14.60 9.62 -40.42
CA THR A 196 -14.52 9.17 -41.82
C THR A 196 -13.50 9.97 -42.64
N ALA A 197 -12.94 11.04 -42.08
CA ALA A 197 -11.96 11.87 -42.77
C ALA A 197 -10.66 11.09 -43.08
N PRO A 198 -10.08 11.22 -44.29
CA PRO A 198 -8.89 10.47 -44.68
C PRO A 198 -7.68 10.64 -43.75
N ASP A 199 -7.46 11.86 -43.23
CA ASP A 199 -6.35 12.16 -42.33
C ASP A 199 -6.53 11.46 -40.97
N VAL A 200 -7.76 11.40 -40.45
CA VAL A 200 -8.10 10.69 -39.21
C VAL A 200 -7.96 9.18 -39.39
N LEU A 201 -8.50 8.64 -40.48
CA LEU A 201 -8.35 7.21 -40.81
C LEU A 201 -6.88 6.81 -40.97
N SER A 202 -6.04 7.68 -41.52
CA SER A 202 -4.59 7.46 -41.62
C SER A 202 -3.90 7.39 -40.25
N LEU A 203 -4.25 8.31 -39.33
CA LEU A 203 -3.74 8.31 -37.96
C LEU A 203 -4.17 7.07 -37.16
N VAL A 204 -5.38 6.56 -37.43
CA VAL A 204 -5.93 5.35 -36.77
C VAL A 204 -5.36 4.06 -37.38
N ALA A 205 -5.18 3.98 -38.71
CA ALA A 205 -4.81 2.75 -39.39
C ALA A 205 -3.50 2.11 -38.89
N GLN A 206 -2.52 2.93 -38.49
CA GLN A 206 -1.24 2.45 -37.94
C GLN A 206 -1.36 1.94 -36.49
N ARG A 207 -2.42 2.34 -35.78
CA ARG A 207 -2.65 2.08 -34.35
C ARG A 207 -3.75 1.05 -34.10
N ALA A 208 -4.56 0.73 -35.11
CA ALA A 208 -5.72 -0.16 -35.02
C ALA A 208 -5.40 -1.66 -35.22
N ASP A 209 -4.25 -2.01 -35.77
CA ASP A 209 -3.86 -3.42 -36.02
C ASP A 209 -3.06 -4.04 -34.86
N ASP A 210 -3.02 -3.40 -33.67
CA ASP A 210 -2.36 -3.98 -32.50
C ASP A 210 -3.24 -5.04 -31.82
N ARG A 211 -3.01 -6.30 -32.20
CA ARG A 211 -3.72 -7.48 -31.66
C ARG A 211 -3.39 -7.79 -30.20
N LEU A 212 -2.29 -7.25 -29.69
CA LEU A 212 -1.84 -7.45 -28.30
C LEU A 212 -2.39 -6.37 -27.37
N TYR A 213 -3.10 -5.37 -27.92
CA TYR A 213 -3.72 -4.29 -27.16
C TYR A 213 -2.69 -3.54 -26.29
N ARG A 214 -1.52 -3.25 -26.87
CA ARG A 214 -0.38 -2.58 -26.23
C ARG A 214 -0.55 -1.06 -26.17
N GLY A 215 0.41 -0.37 -25.54
CA GLY A 215 0.42 1.09 -25.46
C GLY A 215 0.40 1.73 -26.86
N GLY A 216 -0.43 2.77 -27.01
CA GLY A 216 -0.60 3.48 -28.27
C GLY A 216 -1.69 2.92 -29.19
N ALA A 217 -2.29 1.76 -28.88
CA ALA A 217 -3.38 1.21 -29.69
C ALA A 217 -4.62 2.13 -29.72
N VAL A 218 -5.27 2.23 -30.89
CA VAL A 218 -6.50 3.02 -31.08
C VAL A 218 -7.51 2.25 -31.90
N GLY A 219 -8.77 2.22 -31.45
CA GLY A 219 -9.88 1.62 -32.17
C GLY A 219 -11.03 2.60 -32.43
N ILE A 220 -11.79 2.36 -33.51
CA ILE A 220 -13.09 3.00 -33.74
C ILE A 220 -14.17 1.97 -33.42
N VAL A 221 -15.09 2.31 -32.52
CA VAL A 221 -16.16 1.43 -32.03
C VAL A 221 -17.46 2.21 -32.05
N ASP A 222 -18.39 1.84 -32.93
CA ASP A 222 -19.75 2.42 -33.01
C ASP A 222 -19.81 3.96 -32.99
N GLY A 223 -18.87 4.61 -33.69
CA GLY A 223 -18.78 6.08 -33.76
C GLY A 223 -18.03 6.74 -32.59
N ALA A 224 -17.47 5.95 -31.68
CA ALA A 224 -16.56 6.40 -30.62
C ALA A 224 -15.11 6.01 -30.93
N LEU A 225 -14.18 6.66 -30.23
CA LEU A 225 -12.74 6.33 -30.26
C LEU A 225 -12.31 5.68 -28.95
N VAL A 226 -11.49 4.65 -29.05
CA VAL A 226 -10.89 3.99 -27.87
C VAL A 226 -9.38 4.13 -27.95
N PHE A 227 -8.78 4.73 -26.93
CA PHE A 227 -7.32 4.89 -26.82
C PHE A 227 -6.79 4.03 -25.69
N VAL A 228 -5.60 3.47 -25.87
CA VAL A 228 -4.93 2.61 -24.89
C VAL A 228 -3.55 3.16 -24.60
N TYR A 229 -3.27 3.35 -23.32
CA TYR A 229 -1.95 3.74 -22.82
C TYR A 229 -1.53 2.71 -21.80
N LYS A 230 -0.37 2.10 -22.00
CA LYS A 230 0.17 1.07 -21.12
C LYS A 230 1.64 1.32 -20.92
N ALA A 231 2.09 1.06 -19.71
CA ALA A 231 3.49 1.01 -19.34
C ALA A 231 3.70 -0.29 -18.57
N ALA A 232 4.74 -1.03 -18.93
CA ALA A 232 5.14 -2.21 -18.20
C ALA A 232 6.65 -2.17 -18.01
N ALA A 233 7.07 -2.17 -16.76
CA ALA A 233 8.46 -2.13 -16.39
C ALA A 233 8.70 -3.21 -15.34
N GLU A 234 9.46 -4.24 -15.72
CA GLU A 234 9.96 -5.21 -14.75
C GLU A 234 10.88 -4.55 -13.71
N ILE A 235 11.40 -3.37 -14.06
CA ILE A 235 12.36 -2.57 -13.31
C ILE A 235 11.94 -1.11 -13.45
N GLY A 236 11.61 -0.47 -12.34
CA GLY A 236 11.29 0.95 -12.27
C GLY A 236 11.26 1.43 -10.82
N GLU A 237 11.17 2.75 -10.67
CA GLU A 237 10.86 3.42 -9.41
C GLU A 237 9.37 3.77 -9.34
N LEU A 238 8.90 4.02 -8.11
CA LEU A 238 7.52 4.45 -7.90
C LEU A 238 7.23 5.77 -8.63
N GLY A 239 6.26 5.70 -9.54
CA GLY A 239 5.83 6.81 -10.39
C GLY A 239 6.28 6.69 -11.85
N ASP A 240 7.20 5.79 -12.18
CA ASP A 240 7.71 5.65 -13.55
C ASP A 240 6.62 5.28 -14.55
N ASN A 241 5.76 4.32 -14.20
CA ASN A 241 4.65 3.90 -15.04
C ASN A 241 3.69 5.06 -15.31
N VAL A 242 3.29 5.80 -14.28
CA VAL A 242 2.38 6.95 -14.43
C VAL A 242 3.06 8.08 -15.20
N ALA A 243 4.36 8.33 -15.02
CA ALA A 243 5.12 9.28 -15.81
C ALA A 243 5.13 8.92 -17.31
N ALA A 244 5.33 7.64 -17.64
CA ALA A 244 5.27 7.13 -19.01
C ALA A 244 3.85 7.31 -19.62
N LEU A 245 2.81 6.94 -18.87
CA LEU A 245 1.41 7.13 -19.28
C LEU A 245 1.10 8.62 -19.51
N ARG A 246 1.54 9.52 -18.61
CA ARG A 246 1.38 10.97 -18.75
C ARG A 246 2.03 11.49 -20.02
N GLY A 247 3.27 11.09 -20.30
CA GLY A 247 3.99 11.46 -21.52
C GLY A 247 3.20 11.05 -22.76
N SER A 248 2.84 9.77 -22.86
CA SER A 248 2.11 9.23 -24.02
C SER A 248 0.75 9.89 -24.24
N ILE A 249 0.01 10.19 -23.16
CA ILE A 249 -1.29 10.87 -23.26
C ILE A 249 -1.11 12.34 -23.69
N SER A 250 -0.14 13.04 -23.11
CA SER A 250 0.10 14.45 -23.43
C SER A 250 0.61 14.66 -24.85
N GLU A 251 1.29 13.68 -25.45
CA GLU A 251 1.84 13.79 -26.80
C GLU A 251 0.88 13.29 -27.89
N ASP A 252 -0.29 12.76 -27.52
CA ASP A 252 -1.25 12.17 -28.48
C ASP A 252 -2.14 13.22 -29.17
N ALA A 253 -1.69 13.67 -30.33
CA ALA A 253 -2.41 14.64 -31.14
C ALA A 253 -3.82 14.19 -31.57
N LEU A 254 -4.05 12.89 -31.77
CA LEU A 254 -5.38 12.40 -32.17
C LEU A 254 -6.37 12.48 -30.99
N LEU A 255 -5.91 12.15 -29.78
CA LEU A 255 -6.72 12.31 -28.57
C LEU A 255 -7.14 13.77 -28.38
N HIS A 256 -6.18 14.70 -28.50
CA HIS A 256 -6.47 16.12 -28.37
C HIS A 256 -7.50 16.60 -29.37
N LEU A 257 -7.36 16.26 -30.65
CA LEU A 257 -8.37 16.61 -31.66
C LEU A 257 -9.76 16.05 -31.31
N ALA A 258 -9.83 14.82 -30.79
CA ALA A 258 -11.10 14.16 -30.45
C ALA A 258 -11.86 14.84 -29.29
N ILE A 259 -11.16 15.48 -28.35
CA ILE A 259 -11.76 16.03 -27.11
C ILE A 259 -11.97 17.55 -27.11
N MET A 260 -11.60 18.26 -28.19
CA MET A 260 -11.73 19.73 -28.25
C MET A 260 -13.18 20.22 -28.19
N GLY A 261 -14.15 19.41 -28.64
CA GLY A 261 -15.56 19.77 -28.67
C GLY A 261 -16.24 19.61 -27.30
N GLU A 262 -17.17 20.50 -26.98
CA GLU A 262 -17.92 20.49 -25.71
C GLU A 262 -18.80 19.24 -25.52
N SER A 263 -19.16 18.56 -26.61
CA SER A 263 -19.96 17.32 -26.58
C SER A 263 -19.14 16.06 -26.31
N ALA A 264 -17.80 16.13 -26.40
CA ALA A 264 -16.94 14.98 -26.21
C ALA A 264 -16.99 14.52 -24.75
N GLN A 265 -17.24 13.23 -24.55
CA GLN A 265 -17.30 12.63 -23.22
C GLN A 265 -16.29 11.50 -23.12
N ILE A 266 -15.63 11.39 -21.97
CA ILE A 266 -14.63 10.36 -21.72
C ILE A 266 -15.07 9.46 -20.57
N ALA A 267 -15.01 8.15 -20.79
CA ALA A 267 -15.01 7.16 -19.73
C ALA A 267 -13.60 6.59 -19.60
N VAL A 268 -13.11 6.50 -18.37
CA VAL A 268 -11.76 6.01 -18.09
C VAL A 268 -11.86 4.68 -17.36
N LEU A 269 -11.17 3.66 -17.87
CA LEU A 269 -10.94 2.40 -17.16
C LEU A 269 -9.43 2.18 -17.07
N GLY A 270 -8.92 2.06 -15.86
CA GLY A 270 -7.50 1.94 -15.55
C GLY A 270 -7.20 0.80 -14.60
N HIS A 271 -5.94 0.44 -14.55
CA HIS A 271 -5.46 -0.59 -13.64
C HIS A 271 -3.97 -0.47 -13.38
N THR A 272 -3.55 -0.79 -12.15
CA THR A 272 -2.16 -1.15 -11.83
C THR A 272 -2.10 -2.62 -11.45
N ARG A 273 -1.32 -3.41 -12.19
CA ARG A 273 -1.34 -4.88 -12.15
C ARG A 273 -0.17 -5.44 -11.39
N TRP A 274 -0.44 -6.24 -10.36
CA TRP A 274 0.54 -7.15 -9.79
C TRP A 274 0.39 -8.50 -10.49
N ALA A 275 1.44 -8.95 -11.17
CA ALA A 275 1.41 -10.20 -11.94
C ALA A 275 1.32 -11.43 -11.01
N SER A 276 0.11 -12.00 -10.85
CA SER A 276 -0.13 -13.33 -10.26
C SER A 276 -0.07 -14.43 -11.32
N VAL A 277 -0.78 -14.22 -12.44
CA VAL A 277 -0.83 -15.12 -13.60
C VAL A 277 -0.37 -14.37 -14.85
N GLY A 278 0.75 -14.82 -15.44
CA GLY A 278 1.34 -14.25 -16.67
C GLY A 278 2.43 -13.22 -16.41
N ILE A 279 3.40 -13.10 -17.32
CA ILE A 279 4.58 -12.23 -17.15
C ILE A 279 4.22 -10.73 -17.07
N ILE A 280 5.15 -9.91 -16.60
CA ILE A 280 5.04 -8.45 -16.66
C ILE A 280 5.34 -8.03 -18.11
N SER A 281 4.33 -7.57 -18.83
CA SER A 281 4.48 -7.00 -20.17
C SER A 281 3.26 -6.15 -20.50
N GLU A 282 3.37 -5.25 -21.48
CA GLU A 282 2.23 -4.42 -21.89
C GLU A 282 1.03 -5.26 -22.38
N ALA A 283 1.30 -6.37 -23.07
CA ALA A 283 0.24 -7.27 -23.56
C ALA A 283 -0.58 -7.89 -22.40
N ASN A 284 0.04 -8.06 -21.23
CA ASN A 284 -0.62 -8.57 -20.02
C ASN A 284 -1.10 -7.45 -19.08
N ALA A 285 -0.74 -6.20 -19.32
CA ALA A 285 -1.22 -5.07 -18.53
C ALA A 285 -2.72 -4.85 -18.80
N HIS A 286 -3.49 -4.61 -17.74
CA HIS A 286 -4.92 -4.31 -17.85
C HIS A 286 -5.13 -2.81 -18.15
N PRO A 287 -6.23 -2.40 -18.81
CA PRO A 287 -7.35 -3.24 -19.27
C PRO A 287 -7.03 -4.10 -20.50
N LEU A 288 -7.82 -5.16 -20.70
CA LEU A 288 -7.78 -6.04 -21.87
C LEU A 288 -9.10 -5.92 -22.66
N ASN A 289 -9.06 -6.07 -23.98
CA ASN A 289 -10.24 -5.99 -24.85
C ASN A 289 -10.83 -7.36 -25.20
N SER A 290 -11.96 -7.39 -25.90
CA SER A 290 -12.67 -8.61 -26.35
C SER A 290 -12.10 -9.26 -27.61
N ILE A 291 -11.10 -8.65 -28.27
CA ILE A 291 -10.59 -9.11 -29.56
C ILE A 291 -9.78 -10.41 -29.40
N GLU A 292 -10.12 -11.42 -30.20
CA GLU A 292 -9.48 -12.74 -30.24
C GLU A 292 -8.44 -12.86 -31.38
N ALA A 293 -7.52 -13.81 -31.30
CA ALA A 293 -6.55 -14.10 -32.36
C ALA A 293 -7.25 -14.69 -33.61
N ALA A 294 -6.84 -14.24 -34.80
CA ALA A 294 -7.39 -14.76 -36.05
C ALA A 294 -6.84 -16.16 -36.38
N GLY A 295 -7.68 -17.19 -36.27
CA GLY A 295 -7.42 -18.56 -36.72
C GLY A 295 -8.65 -19.23 -37.31
N ALA A 296 -8.58 -19.61 -38.60
CA ALA A 296 -9.52 -20.48 -39.33
C ALA A 296 -11.04 -20.17 -39.20
N GLY A 297 -11.50 -19.03 -39.74
CA GLY A 297 -12.87 -18.92 -40.23
C GLY A 297 -13.98 -18.51 -39.25
N LEU A 298 -13.66 -18.09 -38.04
CA LEU A 298 -14.62 -17.48 -37.10
C LEU A 298 -14.10 -16.12 -36.62
N SER A 299 -14.32 -15.06 -37.41
CA SER A 299 -14.45 -13.72 -36.84
C SER A 299 -15.80 -13.69 -36.14
N VAL A 300 -15.84 -13.90 -34.83
CA VAL A 300 -17.08 -13.67 -34.07
C VAL A 300 -17.15 -12.17 -33.83
N ALA A 301 -17.85 -11.47 -34.72
CA ALA A 301 -18.17 -10.06 -34.59
C ALA A 301 -19.15 -9.87 -33.42
N GLY A 302 -18.61 -9.75 -32.20
CA GLY A 302 -19.34 -9.29 -31.02
C GLY A 302 -18.97 -7.86 -30.66
N PRO A 303 -19.78 -7.17 -29.83
CA PRO A 303 -19.50 -5.79 -29.46
C PRO A 303 -18.19 -5.68 -28.70
N TYR A 304 -17.56 -4.52 -28.84
CA TYR A 304 -16.32 -4.22 -28.13
C TYR A 304 -16.58 -4.19 -26.61
N VAL A 305 -15.76 -4.93 -25.86
CA VAL A 305 -15.75 -4.93 -24.40
C VAL A 305 -14.31 -4.81 -23.95
N ALA A 306 -14.09 -4.05 -22.88
CA ALA A 306 -12.84 -4.07 -22.15
C ALA A 306 -13.07 -4.30 -20.67
N ALA A 307 -12.12 -4.97 -20.02
CA ALA A 307 -12.20 -5.23 -18.60
C ALA A 307 -10.83 -5.18 -17.92
N ALA A 308 -10.89 -4.90 -16.62
CA ALA A 308 -9.78 -5.05 -15.69
C ALA A 308 -10.21 -6.00 -14.57
N LEU A 309 -9.25 -6.81 -14.11
CA LEU A 309 -9.40 -7.77 -13.03
C LEU A 309 -8.40 -7.43 -11.92
N ASN A 310 -8.88 -7.43 -10.69
CA ASN A 310 -8.07 -7.57 -9.50
C ASN A 310 -8.45 -8.89 -8.79
N GLY A 311 -7.46 -9.73 -8.48
CA GLY A 311 -7.65 -11.13 -8.10
C GLY A 311 -7.42 -12.10 -9.26
N ASP A 312 -7.90 -13.33 -9.12
CA ASP A 312 -7.64 -14.43 -10.05
C ASP A 312 -8.94 -15.13 -10.46
N VAL A 313 -9.03 -15.54 -11.74
CA VAL A 313 -10.06 -16.44 -12.27
C VAL A 313 -9.47 -17.85 -12.34
N ASP A 314 -9.71 -18.66 -11.30
CA ASP A 314 -9.05 -19.96 -11.12
C ASP A 314 -9.34 -20.95 -12.26
N ASN A 315 -10.56 -20.91 -12.81
CA ASN A 315 -11.02 -21.80 -13.88
C ASN A 315 -10.81 -21.24 -15.31
N PHE A 316 -9.96 -20.22 -15.51
CA PHE A 316 -9.79 -19.54 -16.81
C PHE A 316 -9.40 -20.47 -17.97
N ARG A 317 -8.58 -21.50 -17.72
CA ARG A 317 -8.17 -22.47 -18.76
C ARG A 317 -9.33 -23.31 -19.25
N GLU A 318 -10.19 -23.75 -18.33
CA GLU A 318 -11.39 -24.50 -18.66
C GLU A 318 -12.36 -23.63 -19.46
N LEU A 319 -12.51 -22.36 -19.07
CA LEU A 319 -13.35 -21.40 -19.78
C LEU A 319 -12.87 -21.14 -21.21
N ILE A 320 -11.54 -21.04 -21.42
CA ILE A 320 -10.93 -20.92 -22.75
C ILE A 320 -11.28 -22.13 -23.62
N GLU A 321 -11.13 -23.34 -23.09
CA GLU A 321 -11.40 -24.58 -23.82
C GLU A 321 -12.89 -24.77 -24.13
N GLN A 322 -13.75 -24.66 -23.10
CA GLN A 322 -15.21 -24.84 -23.20
C GLN A 322 -15.85 -23.88 -24.21
N ASN A 323 -15.34 -22.65 -24.26
CA ASN A 323 -15.84 -21.64 -25.18
C ASN A 323 -15.03 -21.57 -26.47
N SER A 324 -13.96 -22.36 -26.65
CA SER A 324 -13.07 -22.26 -27.81
C SER A 324 -12.61 -20.82 -28.07
N LEU A 325 -12.09 -20.16 -27.04
CA LEU A 325 -11.52 -18.81 -27.15
C LEU A 325 -10.15 -18.88 -27.82
N SER A 326 -9.90 -17.99 -28.77
CA SER A 326 -8.59 -17.82 -29.41
C SER A 326 -7.86 -16.63 -28.79
N ILE A 327 -6.97 -16.90 -27.84
CA ILE A 327 -6.18 -15.86 -27.16
C ILE A 327 -4.77 -15.83 -27.75
N PRO A 328 -4.21 -14.65 -28.12
CA PRO A 328 -2.81 -14.53 -28.52
C PRO A 328 -1.86 -15.11 -27.47
N SER A 329 -0.85 -15.86 -27.90
CA SER A 329 0.09 -16.56 -27.00
C SER A 329 0.85 -15.66 -26.02
N GLU A 330 1.04 -14.40 -26.39
CA GLU A 330 1.73 -13.38 -25.63
C GLU A 330 0.86 -12.82 -24.47
N ILE A 331 -0.47 -13.00 -24.56
CA ILE A 331 -1.42 -12.69 -23.49
C ILE A 331 -1.60 -13.96 -22.65
N THR A 332 -0.90 -13.98 -21.53
CA THR A 332 -0.80 -15.13 -20.61
C THR A 332 -1.61 -14.95 -19.33
N THR A 333 -2.19 -13.77 -19.11
CA THR A 333 -3.09 -13.48 -17.98
C THR A 333 -4.49 -14.06 -18.20
N ASP A 334 -5.05 -14.55 -17.10
CA ASP A 334 -6.41 -15.02 -16.93
C ASP A 334 -7.47 -13.95 -17.26
N ALA A 335 -7.20 -12.67 -16.97
CA ALA A 335 -8.15 -11.57 -17.14
C ALA A 335 -8.70 -11.42 -18.58
N LYS A 336 -7.99 -11.93 -19.60
CA LYS A 336 -8.42 -11.86 -21.01
C LYS A 336 -9.72 -12.62 -21.28
N VAL A 337 -10.06 -13.63 -20.48
CA VAL A 337 -11.31 -14.39 -20.67
C VAL A 337 -12.54 -13.53 -20.42
N ILE A 338 -12.44 -12.51 -19.56
CA ILE A 338 -13.56 -11.66 -19.14
C ILE A 338 -14.17 -10.90 -20.33
N PRO A 339 -13.45 -9.98 -21.01
CA PRO A 339 -14.04 -9.21 -22.09
C PRO A 339 -14.44 -10.08 -23.30
N ALA A 340 -13.71 -11.17 -23.57
CA ALA A 340 -14.03 -12.10 -24.65
C ALA A 340 -15.37 -12.83 -24.41
N LEU A 341 -15.58 -13.36 -23.21
CA LEU A 341 -16.82 -14.06 -22.85
C LEU A 341 -18.02 -13.12 -22.76
N VAL A 342 -17.84 -11.90 -22.21
CA VAL A 342 -18.91 -10.90 -22.17
C VAL A 342 -19.34 -10.53 -23.60
N SER A 343 -18.40 -10.25 -24.49
CA SER A 343 -18.69 -9.91 -25.90
C SER A 343 -19.47 -11.03 -26.62
N ARG A 344 -19.06 -12.29 -26.43
CA ARG A 344 -19.77 -13.45 -26.98
C ARG A 344 -21.16 -13.63 -26.35
N ALA A 345 -21.30 -13.42 -25.04
CA ALA A 345 -22.58 -13.53 -24.35
C ALA A 345 -23.59 -12.48 -24.83
N ILE A 346 -23.14 -11.23 -25.09
CA ILE A 346 -23.99 -10.18 -25.69
C ILE A 346 -24.51 -10.66 -27.05
N SER A 347 -23.59 -11.11 -27.93
CA SER A 347 -23.92 -11.61 -29.27
C SER A 347 -24.89 -12.80 -29.26
N ALA A 348 -24.75 -13.70 -28.28
CA ALA A 348 -25.67 -14.84 -28.12
C ALA A 348 -27.06 -14.41 -27.60
N SER A 349 -27.13 -13.40 -26.73
CA SER A 349 -28.36 -12.94 -26.10
C SER A 349 -29.31 -12.18 -27.05
N GLU A 350 -28.82 -11.65 -28.17
CA GLU A 350 -29.65 -11.03 -29.22
C GLU A 350 -30.65 -12.01 -29.88
N THR A 351 -30.50 -13.33 -29.66
CA THR A 351 -31.35 -14.37 -30.27
C THR A 351 -32.45 -14.94 -29.38
N SER A 352 -32.57 -14.52 -28.10
CA SER A 352 -33.61 -15.02 -27.19
C SER A 352 -33.94 -14.01 -26.09
N LEU A 353 -34.98 -13.19 -26.28
CA LEU A 353 -35.52 -12.30 -25.25
C LEU A 353 -36.92 -12.76 -24.80
N SER A 354 -37.05 -13.15 -23.53
CA SER A 354 -38.28 -13.08 -22.74
C SER A 354 -38.16 -11.89 -21.78
N SER A 355 -39.25 -11.13 -21.63
CA SER A 355 -39.28 -9.73 -21.19
C SER A 355 -39.39 -9.45 -19.67
N ASP A 356 -39.16 -10.42 -18.78
CA ASP A 356 -39.71 -10.34 -17.42
C ASP A 356 -38.67 -10.28 -16.27
N SER A 357 -37.45 -9.73 -16.47
CA SER A 357 -36.47 -9.54 -15.38
C SER A 357 -35.86 -8.13 -15.34
N ASP A 358 -35.68 -7.56 -14.14
CA ASP A 358 -35.03 -6.25 -13.90
C ASP A 358 -33.54 -6.18 -14.32
N LEU A 359 -32.94 -7.31 -14.70
CA LEU A 359 -31.71 -7.39 -15.51
C LEU A 359 -31.95 -7.00 -16.99
N SER A 360 -32.96 -6.18 -17.28
CA SER A 360 -33.42 -5.84 -18.63
C SER A 360 -32.40 -4.99 -19.38
N GLY A 361 -31.40 -5.65 -19.96
CA GLY A 361 -30.39 -5.11 -20.85
C GLY A 361 -29.44 -6.24 -21.27
N SER A 362 -29.30 -6.45 -22.59
CA SER A 362 -28.46 -7.52 -23.14
C SER A 362 -27.02 -7.49 -22.57
N LEU A 363 -26.47 -6.30 -22.32
CA LEU A 363 -25.14 -6.10 -21.70
C LEU A 363 -25.07 -6.56 -20.23
N VAL A 364 -26.00 -6.11 -19.38
CA VAL A 364 -25.99 -6.43 -17.94
C VAL A 364 -26.21 -7.92 -17.72
N ALA A 365 -27.16 -8.51 -18.44
CA ALA A 365 -27.43 -9.94 -18.37
C ALA A 365 -26.24 -10.78 -18.87
N ALA A 366 -25.59 -10.35 -19.95
CA ALA A 366 -24.38 -11.00 -20.46
C ALA A 366 -23.23 -10.94 -19.45
N PHE A 367 -22.98 -9.77 -18.86
CA PHE A 367 -21.95 -9.60 -17.83
C PHE A 367 -22.22 -10.47 -16.60
N ALA A 368 -23.43 -10.41 -16.04
CA ALA A 368 -23.83 -11.19 -14.88
C ALA A 368 -23.66 -12.71 -15.11
N LYS A 369 -24.12 -13.20 -16.27
CA LYS A 369 -23.95 -14.60 -16.66
C LYS A 369 -22.48 -14.99 -16.77
N THR A 370 -21.65 -14.13 -17.36
CA THR A 370 -20.21 -14.39 -17.50
C THR A 370 -19.52 -14.47 -16.14
N VAL A 371 -19.69 -13.47 -15.26
CA VAL A 371 -19.00 -13.46 -13.96
C VAL A 371 -19.49 -14.56 -13.01
N ALA A 372 -20.75 -15.01 -13.15
CA ALA A 372 -21.28 -16.14 -12.38
C ALA A 372 -20.61 -17.48 -12.73
N SER A 373 -20.00 -17.60 -13.91
CA SER A 373 -19.26 -18.80 -14.34
C SER A 373 -17.83 -18.88 -13.80
N PHE A 374 -17.35 -17.83 -13.12
CA PHE A 374 -15.98 -17.76 -12.65
C PHE A 374 -15.83 -18.34 -11.24
N GLU A 375 -14.71 -19.03 -11.04
CA GLU A 375 -14.23 -19.52 -9.74
C GLU A 375 -13.04 -18.66 -9.30
N GLY A 376 -12.94 -18.38 -7.99
CA GLY A 376 -11.86 -17.57 -7.41
C GLY A 376 -12.36 -16.35 -6.62
N SER A 377 -11.43 -15.51 -6.19
CA SER A 377 -11.70 -14.23 -5.52
C SER A 377 -11.37 -13.08 -6.46
N MET A 378 -12.37 -12.30 -6.85
CA MET A 378 -12.25 -11.35 -7.95
C MET A 378 -13.03 -10.06 -7.71
N ALA A 379 -12.40 -8.96 -8.10
CA ALA A 379 -13.01 -7.68 -8.38
C ALA A 379 -12.85 -7.40 -9.88
N ILE A 380 -13.93 -7.11 -10.58
CA ILE A 380 -13.95 -6.91 -12.02
C ILE A 380 -14.59 -5.56 -12.33
N ALA A 381 -14.01 -4.80 -13.25
CA ALA A 381 -14.66 -3.67 -13.89
C ALA A 381 -14.63 -3.86 -15.40
N ALA A 382 -15.77 -3.65 -16.06
CA ALA A 382 -15.93 -3.79 -17.49
C ALA A 382 -16.69 -2.60 -18.09
N HIS A 383 -16.27 -2.20 -19.29
CA HIS A 383 -16.89 -1.16 -20.10
C HIS A 383 -17.11 -1.70 -21.51
N SER A 384 -18.23 -1.33 -22.16
CA SER A 384 -18.59 -1.82 -23.49
C SER A 384 -18.99 -0.70 -24.43
N GLY A 385 -18.64 -0.85 -25.70
CA GLY A 385 -19.14 0.04 -26.76
C GLY A 385 -20.64 -0.09 -27.03
N ALA A 386 -21.27 -1.20 -26.60
CA ALA A 386 -22.72 -1.42 -26.78
C ALA A 386 -23.58 -0.46 -25.93
N ASP A 387 -23.09 -0.11 -24.74
CA ASP A 387 -23.68 0.94 -23.90
C ASP A 387 -22.56 1.74 -23.22
N PRO A 388 -22.06 2.80 -23.88
CA PRO A 388 -20.88 3.53 -23.42
C PRO A 388 -21.14 4.34 -22.15
N ASN A 389 -22.40 4.52 -21.74
CA ASN A 389 -22.79 5.24 -20.52
C ASN A 389 -22.78 4.34 -19.28
N GLN A 390 -22.60 3.03 -19.43
CA GLN A 390 -22.61 2.08 -18.32
C GLN A 390 -21.21 1.58 -17.98
N LEU A 391 -20.89 1.55 -16.68
CA LEU A 391 -19.79 0.74 -16.14
C LEU A 391 -20.34 -0.42 -15.33
N LEU A 392 -19.81 -1.60 -15.59
CA LEU A 392 -20.21 -2.84 -14.93
C LEU A 392 -19.12 -3.24 -13.94
N LEU A 393 -19.52 -3.53 -12.71
CA LEU A 393 -18.64 -3.97 -11.63
C LEU A 393 -19.11 -5.31 -11.08
N ALA A 394 -18.19 -6.16 -10.65
CA ALA A 394 -18.51 -7.38 -9.91
C ALA A 394 -17.48 -7.62 -8.80
N LEU A 395 -17.94 -8.08 -7.64
CA LEU A 395 -17.10 -8.47 -6.50
C LEU A 395 -17.59 -9.80 -5.91
N ARG A 396 -16.67 -10.77 -5.81
CA ARG A 396 -16.91 -12.06 -5.15
C ARG A 396 -15.66 -12.50 -4.40
N GLY A 397 -15.84 -13.02 -3.19
CA GLY A 397 -14.73 -13.45 -2.33
C GLY A 397 -14.27 -12.36 -1.35
N SER A 398 -13.57 -12.78 -0.30
CA SER A 398 -13.09 -11.89 0.76
C SER A 398 -11.76 -11.20 0.46
N GLY A 399 -11.05 -11.60 -0.59
CA GLY A 399 -9.68 -11.17 -0.87
C GLY A 399 -9.55 -9.87 -1.65
N GLN A 400 -10.65 -9.37 -2.23
CA GLN A 400 -10.68 -8.19 -3.09
C GLN A 400 -11.69 -7.17 -2.56
N ALA A 401 -11.56 -5.91 -2.99
CA ALA A 401 -12.49 -4.85 -2.64
C ALA A 401 -12.72 -3.91 -3.82
N LEU A 402 -13.89 -3.26 -3.83
CA LEU A 402 -14.25 -2.17 -4.73
C LEU A 402 -15.01 -1.11 -3.94
N TYR A 403 -14.68 0.14 -4.22
CA TYR A 403 -15.27 1.33 -3.63
C TYR A 403 -15.76 2.24 -4.74
N ILE A 404 -16.99 2.74 -4.61
CA ILE A 404 -17.59 3.71 -5.54
C ILE A 404 -17.65 5.05 -4.82
N GLY A 405 -16.68 5.91 -5.09
CA GLY A 405 -16.65 7.29 -4.60
C GLY A 405 -17.68 8.16 -5.32
N LEU A 406 -18.44 8.93 -4.53
CA LEU A 406 -19.38 9.93 -5.02
C LEU A 406 -18.72 11.32 -5.03
N ALA A 407 -18.35 11.79 -6.22
CA ALA A 407 -17.91 13.16 -6.45
C ALA A 407 -18.99 13.94 -7.22
N ASP A 408 -18.97 15.27 -7.18
CA ASP A 408 -20.07 16.15 -7.64
C ASP A 408 -20.75 15.73 -8.96
N ASP A 409 -19.94 15.41 -9.99
CA ASP A 409 -20.41 15.04 -11.33
C ASP A 409 -19.76 13.75 -11.85
N SER A 410 -19.20 12.94 -10.95
CA SER A 410 -18.50 11.73 -11.36
C SER A 410 -18.56 10.61 -10.32
N TYR A 411 -18.58 9.37 -10.81
CA TYR A 411 -18.18 8.22 -10.00
C TYR A 411 -16.68 7.99 -10.16
N VAL A 412 -16.00 7.79 -9.03
CA VAL A 412 -14.61 7.32 -9.00
C VAL A 412 -14.61 5.94 -8.37
N VAL A 413 -14.34 4.91 -9.17
CA VAL A 413 -14.25 3.54 -8.70
C VAL A 413 -12.79 3.23 -8.42
N ALA A 414 -12.50 2.63 -7.27
CA ALA A 414 -11.16 2.14 -6.95
C ALA A 414 -11.21 0.84 -6.15
N SER A 415 -10.15 0.03 -6.21
CA SER A 415 -10.03 -1.17 -5.37
C SER A 415 -9.66 -0.89 -3.90
N GLU A 416 -9.27 0.34 -3.57
CA GLU A 416 -9.03 0.81 -2.20
C GLU A 416 -9.56 2.24 -2.01
N PRO A 417 -9.93 2.65 -0.78
CA PRO A 417 -10.41 4.01 -0.52
C PRO A 417 -9.40 5.09 -0.94
N TYR A 418 -8.11 4.77 -0.91
CA TYR A 418 -7.04 5.68 -1.33
C TYR A 418 -7.17 6.19 -2.77
N GLY A 419 -7.80 5.40 -3.64
CA GLY A 419 -8.07 5.79 -5.02
C GLY A 419 -9.29 6.71 -5.19
N VAL A 420 -10.16 6.86 -4.17
CA VAL A 420 -11.37 7.70 -4.23
C VAL A 420 -11.23 9.02 -3.46
N VAL A 421 -10.45 9.04 -2.38
CA VAL A 421 -10.43 10.14 -1.39
C VAL A 421 -9.94 11.49 -1.90
N GLU A 422 -9.28 11.54 -3.06
CA GLU A 422 -8.95 12.80 -3.71
C GLU A 422 -10.21 13.53 -4.17
N GLU A 423 -11.16 12.85 -4.80
CA GLU A 423 -12.35 13.51 -5.38
C GLU A 423 -13.62 13.32 -4.55
N ALA A 424 -13.69 12.24 -3.76
CA ALA A 424 -14.89 11.85 -3.03
C ALA A 424 -14.60 11.57 -1.55
N SER A 425 -15.28 12.28 -0.66
CA SER A 425 -15.22 12.03 0.80
C SER A 425 -16.18 10.95 1.26
N GLN A 426 -17.11 10.52 0.40
CA GLN A 426 -18.09 9.47 0.68
C GLN A 426 -18.03 8.41 -0.42
N TYR A 427 -18.23 7.16 -0.04
CA TYR A 427 -18.23 6.04 -0.98
C TYR A 427 -19.20 4.94 -0.56
N VAL A 428 -19.62 4.15 -1.53
CA VAL A 428 -20.27 2.84 -1.33
C VAL A 428 -19.21 1.76 -1.42
N ARG A 429 -19.10 0.90 -0.41
CA ARG A 429 -18.21 -0.27 -0.41
C ARG A 429 -19.00 -1.50 -0.86
N LEU A 430 -18.47 -2.25 -1.83
CA LEU A 430 -19.07 -3.52 -2.23
C LEU A 430 -18.75 -4.62 -1.21
N ASP A 431 -19.67 -5.58 -1.09
CA ASP A 431 -19.54 -6.78 -0.26
C ASP A 431 -19.40 -8.03 -1.15
N GLY A 432 -18.32 -8.78 -0.96
CA GLY A 432 -18.01 -10.00 -1.71
C GLY A 432 -18.43 -11.30 -1.02
N GLU A 433 -18.89 -11.25 0.24
CA GLU A 433 -19.02 -12.41 1.12
C GLU A 433 -20.42 -12.61 1.72
N THR A 434 -21.17 -11.53 1.94
CA THR A 434 -22.51 -11.64 2.55
C THR A 434 -23.52 -12.15 1.50
N PRO A 435 -24.21 -13.29 1.74
CA PRO A 435 -25.29 -13.74 0.88
C PRO A 435 -26.53 -12.86 1.08
N SER A 436 -27.18 -12.49 -0.02
CA SER A 436 -28.47 -11.77 0.01
C SER A 436 -29.66 -12.69 0.27
N ASP A 437 -29.56 -13.96 -0.13
CA ASP A 437 -30.52 -15.02 0.15
C ASP A 437 -29.88 -16.10 1.03
N LEU A 438 -30.38 -16.23 2.26
CA LEU A 438 -29.92 -17.22 3.24
C LEU A 438 -30.37 -18.65 2.91
N ASP A 439 -31.41 -18.82 2.09
CA ASP A 439 -31.85 -20.14 1.62
C ASP A 439 -30.99 -20.63 0.45
N ASN A 440 -30.27 -19.72 -0.24
CA ASN A 440 -29.32 -20.03 -1.30
C ASN A 440 -27.99 -19.25 -1.19
N PRO A 441 -27.22 -19.44 -0.10
CA PRO A 441 -26.10 -18.57 0.27
C PRO A 441 -24.85 -18.74 -0.61
N GLU A 442 -24.80 -19.78 -1.47
CA GLU A 442 -23.70 -19.98 -2.41
C GLU A 442 -23.93 -19.22 -3.73
N ALA A 443 -25.17 -19.22 -4.24
CA ALA A 443 -25.51 -18.55 -5.48
C ALA A 443 -25.74 -17.04 -5.30
N SER A 444 -26.23 -16.62 -4.12
CA SER A 444 -26.57 -15.22 -3.83
C SER A 444 -25.41 -14.37 -3.28
N ARG A 445 -24.23 -14.99 -3.11
CA ARG A 445 -23.04 -14.36 -2.52
C ARG A 445 -22.30 -13.45 -3.50
N GLY A 446 -21.87 -12.29 -3.00
CA GLY A 446 -21.16 -11.28 -3.76
C GLY A 446 -22.13 -10.30 -4.44
N GLN A 447 -21.56 -9.31 -5.11
CA GLN A 447 -22.33 -8.20 -5.67
C GLN A 447 -21.93 -7.89 -7.10
N ILE A 448 -22.93 -7.55 -7.93
CA ILE A 448 -22.79 -7.00 -9.27
C ILE A 448 -23.39 -5.59 -9.24
N VAL A 449 -22.68 -4.60 -9.76
CA VAL A 449 -23.13 -3.20 -9.78
C VAL A 449 -23.08 -2.63 -11.19
N VAL A 450 -24.08 -1.85 -11.55
CA VAL A 450 -24.11 -1.04 -12.78
C VAL A 450 -24.13 0.44 -12.40
N LEU A 451 -23.19 1.20 -12.95
CA LEU A 451 -23.13 2.65 -12.81
C LEU A 451 -23.60 3.32 -14.09
N ASP A 452 -24.50 4.30 -13.97
CA ASP A 452 -24.97 5.14 -15.07
C ASP A 452 -24.27 6.51 -15.08
N ALA A 453 -23.48 6.77 -16.13
CA ALA A 453 -22.76 8.03 -16.32
C ALA A 453 -23.67 9.26 -16.29
N ALA A 454 -24.92 9.17 -16.77
CA ALA A 454 -25.84 10.31 -16.82
C ALA A 454 -26.26 10.79 -15.43
N LEU A 455 -26.19 9.90 -14.44
CA LEU A 455 -26.53 10.16 -13.04
C LEU A 455 -25.29 10.19 -12.14
N ALA A 456 -24.10 10.33 -12.71
CA ALA A 456 -22.84 10.30 -11.98
C ALA A 456 -22.78 11.30 -10.83
N GLY A 457 -22.28 10.84 -9.67
CA GLY A 457 -22.23 11.60 -8.42
C GLY A 457 -23.42 11.38 -7.47
N SER A 458 -24.40 10.55 -7.84
CA SER A 458 -25.60 10.28 -7.03
C SER A 458 -25.78 8.80 -6.73
N LEU A 459 -26.46 8.44 -5.64
CA LEU A 459 -26.89 7.05 -5.43
C LEU A 459 -27.90 6.56 -6.49
N ALA A 460 -28.65 7.49 -7.11
CA ALA A 460 -29.69 7.14 -8.08
C ALA A 460 -29.16 6.47 -9.36
N GLY A 461 -27.87 6.66 -9.69
CA GLY A 461 -27.23 6.00 -10.84
C GLY A 461 -26.53 4.69 -10.49
N ILE A 462 -26.74 4.15 -9.29
CA ILE A 462 -26.16 2.87 -8.84
C ILE A 462 -27.27 1.82 -8.79
N ARG A 463 -27.14 0.76 -9.59
CA ARG A 463 -27.99 -0.44 -9.49
C ARG A 463 -27.15 -1.61 -9.01
N ARG A 464 -27.59 -2.28 -7.94
CA ARG A 464 -26.84 -3.36 -7.28
C ARG A 464 -27.67 -4.65 -7.26
N PHE A 465 -27.02 -5.76 -7.57
CA PHE A 465 -27.61 -7.09 -7.65
C PHE A 465 -26.71 -8.11 -6.94
N SER A 466 -27.28 -9.20 -6.46
CA SER A 466 -26.53 -10.42 -6.12
C SER A 466 -26.23 -11.26 -7.36
N TYR A 467 -25.37 -12.26 -7.20
CA TYR A 467 -24.96 -13.15 -8.29
C TYR A 467 -26.08 -14.06 -8.83
N ASP A 468 -27.14 -14.30 -8.06
CA ASP A 468 -28.35 -14.99 -8.52
C ASP A 468 -29.37 -14.06 -9.21
N GLY A 469 -29.07 -12.76 -9.27
CA GLY A 469 -29.87 -11.73 -9.93
C GLY A 469 -30.86 -11.00 -9.03
N SER A 470 -30.92 -11.31 -7.72
CA SER A 470 -31.77 -10.56 -6.79
C SER A 470 -31.31 -9.10 -6.67
N VAL A 471 -32.25 -8.16 -6.56
CA VAL A 471 -31.95 -6.73 -6.43
C VAL A 471 -31.56 -6.43 -4.98
N ILE A 472 -30.48 -5.69 -4.79
CA ILE A 472 -30.04 -5.18 -3.49
C ILE A 472 -30.18 -3.66 -3.51
N GLU A 473 -31.12 -3.13 -2.75
CA GLU A 473 -31.34 -1.68 -2.63
C GLU A 473 -30.07 -0.94 -2.18
N VAL A 474 -29.87 0.28 -2.69
CA VAL A 474 -28.75 1.15 -2.31
C VAL A 474 -29.29 2.41 -1.66
N GLY A 475 -28.94 2.63 -0.39
CA GLY A 475 -29.45 3.72 0.43
C GLY A 475 -28.37 4.60 1.03
N ALA A 476 -28.78 5.61 1.79
CA ALA A 476 -27.86 6.51 2.48
C ALA A 476 -27.05 5.80 3.58
N GLU A 477 -27.56 4.68 4.10
CA GLU A 477 -26.92 3.77 5.05
C GLU A 477 -25.72 3.03 4.46
N ASP A 478 -25.64 2.88 3.13
CA ASP A 478 -24.47 2.29 2.45
C ASP A 478 -23.30 3.29 2.32
N LEU A 479 -23.54 4.59 2.58
CA LEU A 479 -22.51 5.62 2.46
C LEU A 479 -21.59 5.64 3.68
N ALA A 480 -20.36 5.20 3.45
CA ALA A 480 -19.27 5.42 4.39
C ALA A 480 -18.59 6.77 4.11
N ARG A 481 -18.19 7.47 5.18
CA ARG A 481 -17.31 8.64 5.08
C ARG A 481 -15.87 8.17 5.19
N ALA A 482 -15.00 8.67 4.32
CA ALA A 482 -13.59 8.40 4.41
C ALA A 482 -12.98 9.07 5.65
N GLU A 483 -12.28 8.29 6.48
CA GLU A 483 -11.53 8.76 7.65
C GLU A 483 -10.05 9.03 7.33
N VAL A 484 -9.66 8.83 6.07
CA VAL A 484 -8.31 9.03 5.55
C VAL A 484 -8.39 10.03 4.40
N THR A 485 -7.37 10.90 4.30
CA THR A 485 -7.23 11.87 3.21
C THR A 485 -5.96 11.57 2.40
N THR A 486 -5.81 12.22 1.24
CA THR A 486 -4.59 12.10 0.43
C THR A 486 -3.33 12.55 1.18
N ARG A 487 -3.46 13.44 2.17
CA ARG A 487 -2.35 13.87 3.04
C ARG A 487 -1.74 12.70 3.80
N ASP A 488 -2.59 11.81 4.29
CA ASP A 488 -2.18 10.74 5.21
C ASP A 488 -1.44 9.60 4.47
N ILE A 489 -1.58 9.54 3.14
CA ILE A 489 -0.99 8.53 2.25
C ILE A 489 0.02 9.10 1.24
N ASP A 490 0.39 10.37 1.38
CA ASP A 490 1.38 10.99 0.50
C ASP A 490 2.79 10.44 0.78
N ARG A 491 3.57 10.17 -0.27
CA ARG A 491 4.98 9.73 -0.14
C ARG A 491 5.92 10.91 0.11
N GLY A 492 5.49 12.14 -0.18
CA GLY A 492 6.34 13.32 -0.14
C GLY A 492 7.54 13.21 -1.09
N ALA A 493 8.69 13.73 -0.65
CA ALA A 493 9.94 13.70 -1.41
C ALA A 493 10.77 12.41 -1.18
N PHE A 494 10.21 11.41 -0.49
CA PHE A 494 10.95 10.19 -0.19
C PHE A 494 10.96 9.24 -1.39
N PRO A 495 12.08 8.54 -1.66
CA PRO A 495 12.13 7.52 -2.71
C PRO A 495 11.26 6.30 -2.37
N HIS A 496 11.05 6.03 -1.07
CA HIS A 496 10.30 4.87 -0.58
C HIS A 496 9.40 5.28 0.60
N PHE A 497 8.17 4.75 0.64
CA PHE A 497 7.29 4.85 1.80
C PHE A 497 7.95 4.32 3.08
N LEU A 498 8.69 3.21 3.01
CA LEU A 498 9.40 2.66 4.17
C LEU A 498 10.34 3.69 4.81
N LEU A 499 11.12 4.41 3.98
CA LEU A 499 12.04 5.42 4.49
C LEU A 499 11.29 6.62 5.08
N LYS A 500 10.19 7.04 4.45
CA LYS A 500 9.29 8.06 4.99
C LYS A 500 8.81 7.63 6.37
N GLU A 501 8.28 6.44 6.50
CA GLU A 501 7.67 5.93 7.72
C GLU A 501 8.69 5.70 8.85
N ILE A 502 9.91 5.21 8.53
CA ILE A 502 11.02 5.19 9.49
C ILE A 502 11.33 6.62 9.97
N SER A 503 11.34 7.59 9.05
CA SER A 503 11.64 9.00 9.37
C SER A 503 10.52 9.67 10.18
N GLU A 504 9.27 9.26 10.00
CA GLU A 504 8.09 9.75 10.73
C GLU A 504 7.88 9.06 12.09
N SER A 505 8.57 7.96 12.35
CA SER A 505 8.44 7.17 13.58
C SER A 505 8.59 7.99 14.88
N PRO A 506 9.54 8.95 15.02
CA PRO A 506 9.62 9.80 16.23
C PRO A 506 8.37 10.67 16.44
N ALA A 507 7.84 11.24 15.35
CA ALA A 507 6.64 12.07 15.42
C ALA A 507 5.41 11.22 15.78
N SER A 508 5.27 10.03 15.20
CA SER A 508 4.20 9.08 15.54
C SER A 508 4.27 8.63 17.01
N PHE A 509 5.49 8.37 17.52
CA PHE A 509 5.72 8.08 18.94
C PHE A 509 5.28 9.25 19.84
N ARG A 510 5.72 10.48 19.52
CA ARG A 510 5.37 11.71 20.25
C ARG A 510 3.86 11.94 20.27
N LYS A 511 3.19 11.83 19.12
CA LYS A 511 1.73 11.94 19.02
C LYS A 511 1.00 10.91 19.89
N THR A 512 1.52 9.69 19.98
CA THR A 512 0.93 8.64 20.82
C THR A 512 1.04 8.97 22.32
N LEU A 513 2.10 9.65 22.75
CA LEU A 513 2.26 10.13 24.13
C LEU A 513 1.39 11.35 24.46
N ARG A 514 1.05 12.16 23.46
CA ARG A 514 0.33 13.42 23.61
C ARG A 514 -0.99 13.21 24.36
N ALA A 515 -1.29 14.13 25.28
CA ALA A 515 -2.45 14.12 26.17
C ALA A 515 -2.55 12.90 27.12
N LYS A 516 -1.59 11.97 27.09
CA LYS A 516 -1.61 10.75 27.91
C LYS A 516 -0.46 10.66 28.89
N LEU A 517 0.71 11.19 28.54
CA LEU A 517 1.81 11.43 29.47
C LEU A 517 1.84 12.92 29.80
N ILE A 518 1.31 13.28 30.97
CA ILE A 518 1.09 14.66 31.38
C ILE A 518 1.88 15.00 32.63
N GLU A 519 2.19 16.28 32.82
CA GLU A 519 2.87 16.77 34.02
C GLU A 519 1.83 17.44 34.93
N ARG A 520 1.70 16.95 36.17
CA ARG A 520 0.85 17.54 37.21
C ARG A 520 1.72 17.85 38.43
N ASP A 521 1.77 19.11 38.85
CA ASP A 521 2.57 19.58 39.98
C ASP A 521 4.07 19.18 39.91
N GLY A 522 4.65 19.16 38.71
CA GLY A 522 6.05 18.78 38.49
C GLY A 522 6.31 17.26 38.48
N VAL A 523 5.26 16.44 38.46
CA VAL A 523 5.33 14.97 38.43
C VAL A 523 4.69 14.46 37.15
N LEU A 524 5.37 13.55 36.45
CA LEU A 524 4.81 12.90 35.26
C LEU A 524 3.80 11.82 35.68
N VAL A 525 2.62 11.87 35.08
CA VAL A 525 1.50 10.97 35.30
C VAL A 525 1.00 10.45 33.97
N VAL A 526 0.63 9.16 33.95
CA VAL A 526 0.00 8.53 32.79
C VAL A 526 -1.51 8.50 32.99
N ASP A 527 -2.24 9.09 32.04
CA ASP A 527 -3.69 9.06 31.96
C ASP A 527 -4.11 8.60 30.55
N VAL A 528 -4.58 7.37 30.45
CA VAL A 528 -5.02 6.79 29.16
C VAL A 528 -6.49 7.08 28.84
N GLY A 529 -7.23 7.76 29.73
CA GLY A 529 -8.65 8.05 29.56
C GLY A 529 -9.57 6.83 29.77
N SER A 530 -10.88 7.08 29.71
CA SER A 530 -11.93 6.07 29.84
C SER A 530 -12.19 5.27 28.57
N ASP A 531 -11.86 5.83 27.40
CA ASP A 531 -12.04 5.14 26.11
C ASP A 531 -11.07 3.96 25.97
N ALA A 532 -9.82 4.15 26.40
CA ALA A 532 -8.81 3.09 26.39
C ALA A 532 -8.96 2.13 27.57
N LEU A 533 -9.25 2.65 28.76
CA LEU A 533 -9.40 1.85 29.98
C LEU A 533 -10.67 2.26 30.74
N PRO A 534 -11.85 1.74 30.33
CA PRO A 534 -13.13 2.06 30.95
C PRO A 534 -13.19 1.73 32.43
N ASP A 535 -14.03 2.46 33.17
CA ASP A 535 -14.23 2.28 34.62
C ASP A 535 -14.61 0.84 34.97
N SER A 536 -15.46 0.20 34.15
CA SER A 536 -15.84 -1.20 34.34
C SER A 536 -14.65 -2.17 34.28
N ILE A 537 -13.59 -1.84 33.53
CA ILE A 537 -12.36 -2.63 33.49
C ILE A 537 -11.48 -2.28 34.70
N ARG A 538 -11.37 -0.99 35.07
CA ARG A 538 -10.62 -0.54 36.26
C ARG A 538 -11.15 -1.17 37.55
N GLU A 539 -12.47 -1.27 37.69
CA GLU A 539 -13.12 -1.94 38.82
C GLU A 539 -12.81 -3.44 38.86
N LYS A 540 -12.81 -4.12 37.71
CA LYS A 540 -12.47 -5.54 37.62
C LYS A 540 -10.99 -5.80 37.91
N LEU A 541 -10.10 -4.89 37.53
CA LEU A 541 -8.66 -4.95 37.84
C LEU A 541 -8.42 -4.74 39.35
N SER A 542 -8.95 -3.65 39.92
CA SER A 542 -8.78 -3.31 41.35
C SER A 542 -9.40 -4.34 42.31
N SER A 543 -10.54 -4.94 41.94
CA SER A 543 -11.16 -6.03 42.71
C SER A 543 -10.46 -7.38 42.56
N GLY A 544 -9.50 -7.49 41.61
CA GLY A 544 -8.84 -8.75 41.27
C GLY A 544 -9.76 -9.76 40.61
N ALA A 545 -10.83 -9.33 39.95
CA ALA A 545 -11.63 -10.17 39.06
C ALA A 545 -10.87 -10.50 37.77
N LEU A 546 -10.10 -9.53 37.26
CA LEU A 546 -9.12 -9.74 36.19
C LEU A 546 -7.74 -9.96 36.83
N ARG A 547 -7.18 -11.17 36.63
CA ARG A 547 -5.85 -11.53 37.18
C ARG A 547 -4.85 -11.95 36.11
N ARG A 548 -5.33 -12.21 34.90
CA ARG A 548 -4.51 -12.65 33.77
C ARG A 548 -4.63 -11.64 32.64
N VAL A 549 -3.49 -11.23 32.11
CA VAL A 549 -3.40 -10.34 30.93
C VAL A 549 -2.69 -11.10 29.82
N LEU A 550 -3.37 -11.24 28.67
CA LEU A 550 -2.82 -11.87 27.47
C LEU A 550 -2.66 -10.79 26.39
N VAL A 551 -1.42 -10.47 26.04
CA VAL A 551 -1.11 -9.55 24.95
C VAL A 551 -0.97 -10.36 23.66
N ILE A 552 -1.78 -10.03 22.66
CA ILE A 552 -1.82 -10.74 21.38
C ILE A 552 -1.65 -9.81 20.20
N GLY A 553 -1.08 -10.36 19.12
CA GLY A 553 -0.94 -9.70 17.83
C GLY A 553 -0.39 -10.70 16.81
N GLN A 554 0.03 -10.20 15.64
CA GLN A 554 0.75 -10.99 14.64
C GLN A 554 1.96 -10.22 14.12
N GLY A 555 3.02 -10.95 13.74
CA GLY A 555 4.25 -10.37 13.21
C GLY A 555 4.84 -9.28 14.12
N THR A 556 5.18 -8.12 13.53
CA THR A 556 5.70 -6.94 14.23
C THR A 556 4.82 -6.49 15.40
N ALA A 557 3.48 -6.57 15.30
CA ALA A 557 2.58 -6.19 16.39
C ALA A 557 2.68 -7.15 17.60
N ALA A 558 2.90 -8.44 17.36
CA ALA A 558 3.16 -9.40 18.44
C ALA A 558 4.49 -9.11 19.14
N VAL A 559 5.51 -8.68 18.39
CA VAL A 559 6.81 -8.29 18.96
C VAL A 559 6.70 -7.00 19.78
N ALA A 560 5.99 -5.98 19.27
CA ALA A 560 5.68 -4.77 20.05
C ALA A 560 4.94 -5.11 21.36
N GLY A 561 3.98 -6.04 21.30
CA GLY A 561 3.25 -6.50 22.49
C GLY A 561 4.12 -7.11 23.59
N GLN A 562 5.30 -7.63 23.26
CA GLN A 562 6.24 -8.13 24.27
C GLN A 562 6.78 -7.02 25.17
N SER A 563 6.93 -5.78 24.66
CA SER A 563 7.38 -4.67 25.50
C SER A 563 6.31 -4.27 26.51
N LEU A 564 5.04 -4.27 26.11
CA LEU A 564 3.90 -4.07 27.00
C LEU A 564 3.88 -5.14 28.09
N ALA A 565 3.93 -6.41 27.69
CA ALA A 565 3.86 -7.51 28.64
C ALA A 565 5.01 -7.48 29.65
N ALA A 566 6.24 -7.22 29.18
CA ALA A 566 7.41 -7.09 30.06
C ALA A 566 7.27 -5.90 31.03
N ALA A 567 6.86 -4.73 30.53
CA ALA A 567 6.68 -3.54 31.35
C ALA A 567 5.58 -3.74 32.41
N LEU A 568 4.42 -4.29 32.01
CA LEU A 568 3.32 -4.52 32.93
C LEU A 568 3.67 -5.57 33.98
N ALA A 569 4.41 -6.62 33.63
CA ALA A 569 4.88 -7.61 34.59
C ALA A 569 5.82 -6.96 35.63
N ASP A 570 6.75 -6.11 35.19
CA ASP A 570 7.67 -5.38 36.08
C ASP A 570 6.92 -4.41 37.02
N LEU A 571 5.88 -3.73 36.51
CA LEU A 571 5.10 -2.72 37.24
C LEU A 571 4.08 -3.34 38.20
N ALA A 572 3.32 -4.33 37.75
CA ALA A 572 2.25 -4.96 38.54
C ALA A 572 2.78 -6.02 39.52
N GLY A 573 4.00 -6.52 39.30
CA GLY A 573 4.62 -7.54 40.14
C GLY A 573 3.77 -8.82 40.19
N SER A 574 3.51 -9.33 41.40
CA SER A 574 2.72 -10.57 41.60
C SER A 574 1.21 -10.38 41.50
N GLN A 575 0.72 -9.17 41.24
CA GLN A 575 -0.72 -8.88 41.19
C GLN A 575 -1.39 -9.38 39.91
N LEU A 576 -0.64 -9.45 38.80
CA LEU A 576 -1.11 -9.90 37.50
C LEU A 576 -0.19 -10.97 36.92
N VAL A 577 -0.78 -11.96 36.24
CA VAL A 577 -0.05 -12.88 35.37
C VAL A 577 -0.12 -12.36 33.95
N VAL A 578 1.01 -11.92 33.40
CA VAL A 578 1.08 -11.28 32.09
C VAL A 578 1.86 -12.17 31.11
N GLU A 579 1.27 -12.46 29.96
CA GLU A 579 1.91 -13.22 28.89
C GLU A 579 1.71 -12.52 27.55
N ALA A 580 2.73 -12.54 26.68
CA ALA A 580 2.61 -12.13 25.28
C ALA A 580 2.76 -13.36 24.37
N LEU A 581 1.89 -13.49 23.38
CA LEU A 581 1.91 -14.59 22.41
C LEU A 581 1.25 -14.19 21.08
N PRO A 582 1.61 -14.84 19.96
CA PRO A 582 0.86 -14.67 18.71
C PRO A 582 -0.62 -15.01 18.89
N ALA A 583 -1.51 -14.29 18.22
CA ALA A 583 -2.96 -14.53 18.32
C ALA A 583 -3.35 -15.96 17.93
N THR A 584 -2.68 -16.52 16.91
CA THR A 584 -2.86 -17.92 16.46
C THR A 584 -2.43 -18.95 17.51
N GLU A 585 -1.42 -18.65 18.33
CA GLU A 585 -1.02 -19.54 19.43
C GLU A 585 -2.08 -19.54 20.55
N LEU A 586 -2.71 -18.39 20.79
CA LEU A 586 -3.83 -18.32 21.72
C LEU A 586 -5.00 -19.17 21.22
N SER A 587 -5.52 -18.86 20.03
CA SER A 587 -6.68 -19.56 19.47
C SER A 587 -6.43 -21.04 19.15
N GLY A 588 -5.19 -21.40 18.82
CA GLY A 588 -4.82 -22.79 18.53
C GLY A 588 -4.65 -23.66 19.77
N PHE A 589 -4.07 -23.13 20.86
CA PHE A 589 -3.55 -23.99 21.92
C PHE A 589 -3.78 -23.50 23.35
N ARG A 590 -4.17 -22.23 23.57
CA ARG A 590 -4.16 -21.61 24.91
C ARG A 590 -5.50 -21.04 25.36
N LEU A 591 -6.55 -21.10 24.54
CA LEU A 591 -7.89 -20.73 24.98
C LEU A 591 -8.37 -21.71 26.06
N SER A 592 -8.91 -21.18 27.16
CA SER A 592 -9.61 -21.96 28.20
C SER A 592 -11.12 -21.90 27.97
N GLU A 593 -11.92 -22.81 28.55
CA GLU A 593 -13.39 -22.77 28.43
C GLU A 593 -13.98 -21.52 29.10
N ASP A 594 -13.43 -21.14 30.26
CA ASP A 594 -13.76 -19.90 30.97
C ASP A 594 -12.56 -18.94 30.92
N MET A 595 -12.79 -17.76 30.37
CA MET A 595 -11.84 -16.67 30.28
C MET A 595 -12.32 -15.40 30.99
N SER A 596 -13.33 -15.49 31.86
CA SER A 596 -13.91 -14.36 32.60
C SER A 596 -12.92 -13.58 33.46
N ALA A 597 -11.83 -14.22 33.92
CA ALA A 597 -10.75 -13.60 34.68
C ALA A 597 -9.58 -13.07 33.81
N THR A 598 -9.75 -13.06 32.47
CA THR A 598 -8.72 -12.72 31.50
C THR A 598 -9.02 -11.40 30.78
N LEU A 599 -8.04 -10.51 30.79
CA LEU A 599 -7.97 -9.34 29.92
C LEU A 599 -7.11 -9.69 28.71
N VAL A 600 -7.67 -9.60 27.51
CA VAL A 600 -6.94 -9.70 26.25
C VAL A 600 -6.60 -8.30 25.77
N ILE A 601 -5.31 -8.04 25.49
CA ILE A 601 -4.85 -6.81 24.85
C ILE A 601 -4.48 -7.17 23.40
N ALA A 602 -5.31 -6.78 22.44
CA ALA A 602 -5.11 -7.08 21.03
C ALA A 602 -4.43 -5.91 20.31
N ILE A 603 -3.29 -6.17 19.66
CA ILE A 603 -2.50 -5.15 18.95
C ILE A 603 -2.58 -5.41 17.45
N SER A 604 -3.01 -4.41 16.68
CA SER A 604 -3.04 -4.45 15.21
C SER A 604 -2.92 -3.06 14.60
N GLN A 605 -2.06 -2.89 13.57
CA GLN A 605 -1.96 -1.62 12.85
C GLN A 605 -3.25 -1.34 12.04
N SER A 606 -3.70 -2.31 11.24
CA SER A 606 -4.85 -2.12 10.34
C SER A 606 -6.21 -2.29 11.04
N GLY A 607 -6.24 -3.00 12.17
CA GLY A 607 -7.47 -3.42 12.85
C GLY A 607 -8.30 -4.44 12.06
N THR A 608 -7.80 -4.92 10.91
CA THR A 608 -8.48 -5.87 10.02
C THR A 608 -7.77 -7.23 9.93
N THR A 609 -6.68 -7.44 10.67
CA THR A 609 -5.92 -8.70 10.66
C THR A 609 -6.81 -9.88 11.04
N THR A 610 -7.13 -10.73 10.08
CA THR A 610 -8.12 -11.82 10.21
C THR A 610 -7.84 -12.73 11.40
N ASP A 611 -6.59 -13.18 11.57
CA ASP A 611 -6.21 -14.09 12.65
C ASP A 611 -6.37 -13.46 14.05
N THR A 612 -6.03 -12.17 14.18
CA THR A 612 -6.20 -11.44 15.44
C THR A 612 -7.69 -11.26 15.75
N ASN A 613 -8.47 -10.78 14.77
CA ASN A 613 -9.90 -10.56 14.88
C ASN A 613 -10.66 -11.84 15.24
N ARG A 614 -10.38 -12.96 14.57
CA ARG A 614 -10.97 -14.26 14.89
C ARG A 614 -10.59 -14.75 16.29
N THR A 615 -9.34 -14.55 16.69
CA THR A 615 -8.89 -14.92 18.05
C THR A 615 -9.62 -14.12 19.11
N VAL A 616 -9.84 -12.82 18.87
CA VAL A 616 -10.61 -11.94 19.74
C VAL A 616 -12.06 -12.42 19.86
N ASP A 617 -12.73 -12.74 18.76
CA ASP A 617 -14.11 -13.28 18.79
C ASP A 617 -14.19 -14.55 19.65
N LEU A 618 -13.23 -15.47 19.47
CA LEU A 618 -13.16 -16.71 20.24
C LEU A 618 -12.94 -16.44 21.73
N ALA A 619 -12.01 -15.56 22.10
CA ALA A 619 -11.76 -15.23 23.51
C ALA A 619 -12.96 -14.54 24.17
N ARG A 620 -13.61 -13.60 23.47
CA ARG A 620 -14.84 -12.92 23.93
C ARG A 620 -15.98 -13.88 24.15
N SER A 621 -16.18 -14.85 23.25
CA SER A 621 -17.21 -15.88 23.38
C SER A 621 -17.06 -16.73 24.65
N ARG A 622 -15.86 -16.72 25.27
CA ARG A 622 -15.52 -17.42 26.51
C ARG A 622 -15.42 -16.48 27.73
N GLY A 623 -15.89 -15.24 27.59
CA GLY A 623 -16.00 -14.27 28.68
C GLY A 623 -14.80 -13.35 28.88
N ALA A 624 -13.78 -13.40 28.01
CA ALA A 624 -12.65 -12.47 28.10
C ALA A 624 -13.07 -11.02 27.85
N VAL A 625 -12.44 -10.09 28.57
CA VAL A 625 -12.54 -8.64 28.31
C VAL A 625 -11.43 -8.25 27.33
N VAL A 626 -11.70 -7.32 26.41
CA VAL A 626 -10.77 -6.94 25.33
C VAL A 626 -10.46 -5.46 25.36
N ILE A 627 -9.18 -5.12 25.39
CA ILE A 627 -8.69 -3.78 25.02
C ILE A 627 -7.89 -3.92 23.74
N SER A 628 -8.06 -3.00 22.80
CA SER A 628 -7.28 -3.00 21.56
C SER A 628 -6.37 -1.79 21.44
N ILE A 629 -5.15 -2.01 20.96
CA ILE A 629 -4.23 -0.97 20.49
C ILE A 629 -4.26 -0.99 18.97
N VAL A 630 -4.83 0.05 18.37
CA VAL A 630 -5.02 0.12 16.91
C VAL A 630 -4.65 1.49 16.35
N ASN A 631 -4.27 1.53 15.07
CA ASN A 631 -4.02 2.78 14.38
C ASN A 631 -5.19 3.23 13.52
N ARG A 632 -6.09 2.33 13.09
CA ARG A 632 -7.20 2.67 12.20
C ARG A 632 -8.51 2.79 12.99
N ARG A 633 -9.07 4.00 12.99
CA ARG A 633 -10.44 4.27 13.47
C ARG A 633 -11.47 3.50 12.62
N GLY A 634 -12.60 3.13 13.24
CA GLY A 634 -13.68 2.37 12.58
C GLY A 634 -13.25 1.03 11.97
N SER A 635 -12.23 0.37 12.52
CA SER A 635 -11.78 -0.94 12.02
C SER A 635 -12.52 -2.09 12.71
N ASP A 636 -12.57 -3.26 12.07
CA ASP A 636 -13.24 -4.46 12.60
C ASP A 636 -12.87 -4.78 14.05
N LEU A 637 -11.59 -4.58 14.42
CA LEU A 637 -11.11 -4.85 15.78
C LEU A 637 -11.66 -3.84 16.80
N THR A 638 -11.89 -2.58 16.39
CA THR A 638 -12.48 -1.57 17.28
C THR A 638 -13.90 -1.93 17.69
N ASP A 639 -14.71 -2.45 16.77
CA ASP A 639 -16.10 -2.88 17.05
C ASP A 639 -16.17 -4.06 18.02
N ARG A 640 -15.08 -4.83 18.13
CA ARG A 640 -14.97 -6.03 18.99
C ARG A 640 -14.32 -5.74 20.34
N SER A 641 -13.99 -4.49 20.63
CA SER A 641 -13.22 -4.13 21.82
C SER A 641 -14.10 -3.49 22.89
N ASP A 642 -13.80 -3.76 24.16
CA ASP A 642 -14.45 -3.09 25.30
C ASP A 642 -13.74 -1.77 25.65
N GLY A 643 -12.46 -1.62 25.27
CA GLY A 643 -11.71 -0.36 25.31
C GLY A 643 -10.73 -0.26 24.14
N VAL A 644 -10.45 0.96 23.68
CA VAL A 644 -9.60 1.20 22.50
C VAL A 644 -8.58 2.30 22.79
N LEU A 645 -7.30 1.98 22.58
CA LEU A 645 -6.21 2.95 22.61
C LEU A 645 -5.68 3.16 21.19
N TYR A 646 -5.94 4.34 20.63
CA TYR A 646 -5.41 4.70 19.31
C TYR A 646 -3.93 5.09 19.38
N THR A 647 -3.14 4.58 18.44
CA THR A 647 -1.78 5.09 18.19
C THR A 647 -1.82 6.36 17.35
N SER A 648 -0.86 7.26 17.57
CA SER A 648 -0.78 8.55 16.86
C SER A 648 -2.12 9.32 16.99
N ASP A 649 -2.74 9.72 15.87
CA ASP A 649 -4.07 10.35 15.80
C ASP A 649 -5.19 9.39 15.32
N GLY A 650 -4.88 8.11 15.11
CA GLY A 650 -5.80 7.13 14.55
C GLY A 650 -5.98 7.22 13.02
N ARG A 651 -5.12 8.01 12.34
CA ARG A 651 -5.15 8.23 10.88
C ARG A 651 -3.79 8.04 10.21
N ASP A 652 -2.77 7.64 10.96
CA ASP A 652 -1.37 7.55 10.52
C ASP A 652 -1.11 6.32 9.63
N VAL A 653 -1.66 6.31 8.41
CA VAL A 653 -1.62 5.16 7.50
C VAL A 653 -0.18 4.77 7.16
N GLU A 654 0.10 3.48 7.24
CA GLU A 654 1.36 2.89 6.79
C GLU A 654 1.11 2.30 5.40
N MET A 655 1.82 2.77 4.38
CA MET A 655 1.70 2.35 2.99
C MET A 655 2.72 1.26 2.64
N SER A 656 3.92 1.29 3.23
CA SER A 656 4.89 0.19 3.09
C SER A 656 4.30 -1.10 3.64
N VAL A 657 4.58 -2.24 2.99
CA VAL A 657 4.16 -3.54 3.51
C VAL A 657 4.87 -3.86 4.82
N ALA A 658 6.18 -3.57 4.89
CA ALA A 658 6.97 -3.80 6.10
C ALA A 658 6.68 -2.70 7.13
N SER A 659 6.13 -3.10 8.28
CA SER A 659 5.75 -2.15 9.34
C SER A 659 6.96 -1.54 10.05
N THR A 660 6.91 -0.23 10.30
CA THR A 660 7.97 0.59 10.94
C THR A 660 7.36 1.55 11.98
N LYS A 661 6.76 2.68 11.59
CA LYS A 661 6.19 3.67 12.53
C LYS A 661 5.16 3.07 13.47
N ALA A 662 4.36 2.10 13.00
CA ALA A 662 3.37 1.45 13.83
C ALA A 662 4.01 0.64 14.97
N PHE A 663 5.17 0.00 14.76
CA PHE A 663 5.90 -0.69 15.83
C PHE A 663 6.26 0.26 16.99
N TYR A 664 6.82 1.42 16.66
CA TYR A 664 7.22 2.43 17.64
C TYR A 664 6.03 3.02 18.38
N ALA A 665 4.97 3.37 17.65
CA ALA A 665 3.75 3.89 18.25
C ALA A 665 3.05 2.84 19.14
N GLN A 666 3.04 1.56 18.74
CA GLN A 666 2.52 0.46 19.55
C GLN A 666 3.32 0.25 20.83
N ILE A 667 4.65 0.44 20.80
CA ILE A 667 5.48 0.42 22.01
C ILE A 667 5.10 1.57 22.96
N ALA A 668 4.94 2.80 22.44
CA ALA A 668 4.52 3.96 23.23
C ALA A 668 3.15 3.72 23.89
N ALA A 669 2.15 3.30 23.09
CA ALA A 669 0.82 2.95 23.56
C ALA A 669 0.85 1.80 24.57
N GLY A 670 1.70 0.79 24.34
CA GLY A 670 1.90 -0.32 25.25
C GLY A 670 2.44 0.11 26.61
N PHE A 671 3.44 1.01 26.65
CA PHE A 671 3.92 1.56 27.92
C PHE A 671 2.82 2.37 28.63
N LEU A 672 2.11 3.24 27.93
CA LEU A 672 1.01 4.02 28.54
C LEU A 672 -0.07 3.10 29.13
N LEU A 673 -0.50 2.09 28.38
CA LEU A 673 -1.51 1.14 28.86
C LEU A 673 -0.98 0.29 30.03
N ALA A 674 0.29 -0.11 30.02
CA ALA A 674 0.91 -0.82 31.13
C ALA A 674 0.90 0.01 32.43
N PHE A 675 1.26 1.30 32.35
CA PHE A 675 1.16 2.21 33.49
C PHE A 675 -0.29 2.42 33.96
N GLY A 676 -1.23 2.58 33.02
CA GLY A 676 -2.65 2.71 33.32
C GLY A 676 -3.23 1.49 34.06
N ILE A 677 -2.90 0.27 33.58
CA ILE A 677 -3.32 -0.98 34.22
C ILE A 677 -2.63 -1.16 35.58
N ALA A 678 -1.33 -0.88 35.68
CA ALA A 678 -0.58 -0.96 36.93
C ALA A 678 -1.17 -0.02 37.99
N SER A 679 -1.54 1.20 37.60
CA SER A 679 -2.25 2.15 38.46
C SER A 679 -3.62 1.61 38.89
N ALA A 680 -4.38 1.01 37.98
CA ALA A 680 -5.70 0.46 38.26
C ALA A 680 -5.66 -0.73 39.25
N VAL A 681 -4.57 -1.51 39.29
CA VAL A 681 -4.37 -2.56 40.33
C VAL A 681 -3.76 -2.01 41.62
N GLY A 682 -3.39 -0.72 41.68
CA GLY A 682 -2.81 -0.09 42.87
C GLY A 682 -1.33 -0.36 43.07
N ALA A 683 -0.57 -0.56 41.98
CA ALA A 683 0.89 -0.64 42.04
C ALA A 683 1.53 0.71 42.45
N ASP A 684 2.67 0.65 43.14
CA ASP A 684 3.47 1.84 43.44
C ASP A 684 4.31 2.22 42.22
N LEU A 685 4.11 3.44 41.73
CA LEU A 685 4.74 3.98 40.52
C LEU A 685 5.66 5.17 40.83
N ALA A 686 5.87 5.51 42.11
CA ALA A 686 6.57 6.72 42.52
C ALA A 686 8.05 6.74 42.07
N ASP A 687 8.70 5.57 41.99
CA ASP A 687 10.10 5.42 41.59
C ASP A 687 10.31 5.33 40.07
N ARG A 688 9.26 5.54 39.26
CA ARG A 688 9.30 5.42 37.79
C ARG A 688 9.42 6.76 37.05
N GLN A 689 9.64 7.86 37.77
CA GLN A 689 9.76 9.19 37.16
C GLN A 689 10.92 9.30 36.16
N GLU A 690 12.06 8.67 36.43
CA GLU A 690 13.19 8.64 35.49
C GLU A 690 12.81 7.95 34.18
N PHE A 691 12.09 6.83 34.26
CA PHE A 691 11.58 6.11 33.08
C PHE A 691 10.58 6.96 32.29
N LEU A 692 9.61 7.60 32.97
CA LEU A 692 8.61 8.43 32.31
C LEU A 692 9.23 9.65 31.62
N ALA A 693 10.23 10.29 32.25
CA ALA A 693 10.99 11.37 31.64
C ALA A 693 11.75 10.88 30.40
N ALA A 694 12.42 9.73 30.50
CA ALA A 694 13.12 9.14 29.35
C ALA A 694 12.16 8.70 28.23
N LEU A 695 10.94 8.25 28.56
CA LEU A 695 9.90 7.90 27.59
C LEU A 695 9.42 9.15 26.83
N ARG A 696 9.19 10.26 27.54
CA ARG A 696 8.84 11.57 26.95
C ARG A 696 9.93 12.06 26.00
N ASP A 697 11.19 11.88 26.38
CA ASP A 697 12.34 12.42 25.64
C ASP A 697 12.83 11.46 24.52
N LEU A 698 12.35 10.21 24.48
CA LEU A 698 12.75 9.18 23.53
C LEU A 698 12.58 9.58 22.05
N PRO A 699 11.52 10.31 21.62
CA PRO A 699 11.43 10.81 20.25
C PRO A 699 12.63 11.63 19.81
N ALA A 700 13.19 12.48 20.68
CA ALA A 700 14.38 13.27 20.35
C ALA A 700 15.62 12.36 20.17
N ALA A 701 15.75 11.31 20.98
CA ALA A 701 16.81 10.32 20.79
C ALA A 701 16.65 9.54 19.48
N MET A 702 15.42 9.21 19.09
CA MET A 702 15.12 8.58 17.80
C MET A 702 15.52 9.49 16.62
N GLU A 703 15.23 10.79 16.69
CA GLU A 703 15.66 11.76 15.66
C GLU A 703 17.19 11.80 15.48
N VAL A 704 17.96 11.68 16.57
CA VAL A 704 19.43 11.60 16.51
C VAL A 704 19.90 10.29 15.85
N VAL A 705 19.18 9.18 16.03
CA VAL A 705 19.49 7.92 15.31
C VAL A 705 19.23 8.09 13.81
N LEU A 706 18.10 8.71 13.43
CA LEU A 706 17.76 8.98 12.03
C LEU A 706 18.81 9.88 11.35
N SER A 707 19.33 10.89 12.04
CA SER A 707 20.36 11.77 11.50
C SER A 707 21.68 11.03 11.20
N ARG A 708 21.85 9.80 11.70
CA ARG A 708 23.02 8.93 11.50
C ARG A 708 22.81 7.90 10.38
N ARG A 709 21.75 8.00 9.58
CA ARG A 709 21.47 7.10 8.43
C ARG A 709 22.68 6.87 7.51
N SER A 710 23.50 7.90 7.25
CA SER A 710 24.70 7.75 6.42
C SER A 710 25.72 6.76 6.98
N ALA A 711 25.82 6.64 8.31
CA ALA A 711 26.65 5.63 8.95
C ALA A 711 26.07 4.22 8.75
N ALA A 712 24.75 4.06 8.87
CA ALA A 712 24.07 2.78 8.59
C ALA A 712 24.32 2.35 7.14
N ARG A 713 24.26 3.29 6.18
CA ARG A 713 24.56 3.06 4.77
C ARG A 713 25.96 2.53 4.55
N VAL A 714 26.98 3.20 5.09
CA VAL A 714 28.38 2.78 4.95
C VAL A 714 28.60 1.38 5.54
N ILE A 715 27.99 1.07 6.68
CA ILE A 715 28.11 -0.26 7.30
C ILE A 715 27.41 -1.31 6.42
N ALA A 716 26.19 -1.03 5.94
CA ALA A 716 25.42 -1.96 5.12
C ALA A 716 26.10 -2.25 3.77
N GLU A 717 26.52 -1.23 3.03
CA GLU A 717 27.20 -1.37 1.72
C GLU A 717 28.48 -2.22 1.83
N ASN A 718 29.23 -2.09 2.93
CA ASN A 718 30.50 -2.82 3.10
C ASN A 718 30.34 -4.28 3.50
N PHE A 719 29.29 -4.62 4.27
CA PHE A 719 29.21 -5.93 4.95
C PHE A 719 28.01 -6.78 4.55
N ALA A 720 26.93 -6.21 4.02
CA ALA A 720 25.73 -6.97 3.68
C ALA A 720 25.84 -7.80 2.38
N PRO A 721 26.29 -7.26 1.23
CA PRO A 721 26.17 -7.96 -0.06
C PRO A 721 26.94 -9.28 -0.14
N SER A 722 28.11 -9.35 0.50
CA SER A 722 29.00 -10.52 0.48
C SER A 722 28.63 -11.61 1.50
N LYS A 723 27.63 -11.36 2.36
CA LYS A 723 27.30 -12.28 3.46
C LYS A 723 26.04 -13.08 3.16
N ARG A 724 26.21 -14.41 3.16
CA ARG A 724 25.11 -15.36 2.91
C ARG A 724 24.26 -15.58 4.16
N TYR A 725 24.89 -15.90 5.28
CA TYR A 725 24.21 -16.23 6.55
C TYR A 725 24.19 -15.03 7.49
N TRP A 726 23.04 -14.81 8.10
CA TRP A 726 22.74 -13.61 8.87
C TRP A 726 22.08 -14.00 10.19
N ALA A 727 22.39 -13.27 11.25
CA ALA A 727 21.78 -13.45 12.56
C ALA A 727 21.60 -12.11 13.26
N VAL A 728 20.63 -12.05 14.18
CA VAL A 728 20.42 -10.92 15.07
C VAL A 728 20.37 -11.43 16.49
N VAL A 729 21.08 -10.77 17.41
CA VAL A 729 21.15 -11.18 18.80
C VAL A 729 20.86 -10.02 19.75
N GLY A 730 20.36 -10.35 20.93
CA GLY A 730 20.13 -9.38 22.00
C GLY A 730 19.77 -10.05 23.33
N ASN A 731 19.90 -9.29 24.42
CA ASN A 731 19.62 -9.73 25.79
C ASN A 731 18.51 -8.91 26.45
N GLY A 732 17.72 -9.53 27.34
CA GLY A 732 16.63 -8.83 28.03
C GLY A 732 15.69 -8.14 27.04
N ARG A 733 15.44 -6.84 27.23
CA ARG A 733 14.59 -6.05 26.32
C ARG A 733 15.18 -5.91 24.91
N ASN A 734 16.50 -6.01 24.72
CA ASN A 734 17.13 -6.03 23.40
C ASN A 734 16.76 -7.29 22.57
N ARG A 735 16.19 -8.33 23.18
CA ARG A 735 15.62 -9.46 22.43
C ARG A 735 14.38 -9.03 21.61
N ILE A 736 13.62 -8.06 22.10
CA ILE A 736 12.46 -7.49 21.38
C ILE A 736 12.96 -6.79 20.11
N ALA A 737 14.00 -5.96 20.24
CA ALA A 737 14.66 -5.33 19.09
C ALA A 737 15.21 -6.37 18.11
N ALA A 738 15.91 -7.40 18.61
CA ALA A 738 16.48 -8.44 17.77
C ALA A 738 15.43 -9.20 16.94
N GLN A 739 14.27 -9.49 17.54
CA GLN A 739 13.17 -10.16 16.85
C GLN A 739 12.52 -9.28 15.78
N GLU A 740 12.33 -8.00 16.06
CA GLU A 740 11.79 -7.04 15.10
C GLU A 740 12.76 -6.82 13.93
N ILE A 741 14.04 -6.62 14.22
CA ILE A 741 15.08 -6.46 13.19
C ILE A 741 15.16 -7.71 12.32
N ARG A 742 15.08 -8.92 12.91
CA ARG A 742 15.01 -10.16 12.14
C ARG A 742 13.84 -10.13 11.15
N ILE A 743 12.64 -9.74 11.59
CA ILE A 743 11.46 -9.65 10.71
C ILE A 743 11.76 -8.68 9.57
N LYS A 744 12.17 -7.44 9.87
CA LYS A 744 12.44 -6.44 8.82
C LYS A 744 13.51 -6.87 7.83
N LEU A 745 14.60 -7.46 8.30
CA LEU A 745 15.65 -7.92 7.41
C LEU A 745 15.21 -9.12 6.55
N SER A 746 14.35 -10.01 7.07
CA SER A 746 13.77 -11.08 6.27
C SER A 746 12.83 -10.53 5.19
N GLU A 747 12.02 -9.53 5.53
CA GLU A 747 11.10 -8.86 4.61
C GLU A 747 11.83 -8.03 3.55
N LEU A 748 12.90 -7.31 3.91
CA LEU A 748 13.60 -6.38 3.03
C LEU A 748 14.75 -7.01 2.25
N CYS A 749 15.47 -7.98 2.84
CA CYS A 749 16.68 -8.55 2.24
C CYS A 749 16.47 -9.97 1.67
N TYR A 750 15.29 -10.57 1.88
CA TYR A 750 14.92 -11.92 1.45
C TYR A 750 15.89 -13.00 1.93
N LYS A 751 16.26 -12.91 3.21
CA LYS A 751 17.12 -13.88 3.89
C LYS A 751 16.36 -14.55 5.02
N SER A 752 16.62 -15.84 5.19
CA SER A 752 16.33 -16.51 6.46
C SER A 752 17.37 -16.08 7.48
N ILE A 753 16.91 -15.55 8.61
CA ILE A 753 17.76 -14.89 9.60
C ILE A 753 17.50 -15.51 10.97
N ALA A 754 18.56 -16.00 11.60
CA ALA A 754 18.49 -16.51 12.96
C ALA A 754 18.28 -15.36 13.96
N CYS A 755 17.55 -15.62 15.05
CA CYS A 755 17.41 -14.67 16.15
C CYS A 755 17.57 -15.39 17.49
N ASP A 756 18.68 -15.10 18.15
CA ASP A 756 19.14 -15.84 19.32
C ASP A 756 19.41 -14.89 20.51
N ALA A 757 19.53 -15.48 21.70
CA ALA A 757 20.20 -14.77 22.79
C ALA A 757 21.70 -14.66 22.45
N THR A 758 22.33 -13.54 22.82
CA THR A 758 23.74 -13.27 22.48
C THR A 758 24.67 -14.42 22.87
N GLU A 759 24.61 -14.89 24.11
CA GLU A 759 25.50 -15.94 24.60
C GLU A 759 25.20 -17.31 23.96
N ASP A 760 23.97 -17.54 23.50
CA ASP A 760 23.54 -18.82 22.95
C ASP A 760 24.00 -19.01 21.49
N LYS A 761 24.25 -17.90 20.77
CA LYS A 761 24.67 -17.91 19.36
C LYS A 761 25.89 -18.79 19.09
N LYS A 762 26.83 -18.87 20.04
CA LYS A 762 28.03 -19.71 19.93
C LYS A 762 27.75 -21.21 19.98
N HIS A 763 26.58 -21.61 20.50
CA HIS A 763 26.14 -23.00 20.63
C HIS A 763 25.31 -23.51 19.44
N ILE A 764 24.92 -22.63 18.51
CA ILE A 764 23.98 -22.93 17.43
C ILE A 764 24.70 -23.00 16.08
N ASP A 765 24.98 -21.85 15.47
CA ASP A 765 25.41 -21.74 14.06
C ASP A 765 26.51 -20.68 13.85
N LEU A 766 27.30 -20.35 14.88
CA LEU A 766 28.46 -19.45 14.74
C LEU A 766 29.47 -19.96 13.68
N SER A 767 29.53 -21.28 13.44
CA SER A 767 30.37 -21.90 12.40
C SER A 767 30.00 -21.51 10.98
N ALA A 768 28.82 -20.92 10.75
CA ALA A 768 28.41 -20.42 9.43
C ALA A 768 29.10 -19.10 9.03
N GLU A 769 29.99 -18.56 9.87
CA GLU A 769 30.66 -17.26 9.70
C GLU A 769 29.67 -16.10 9.37
N PRO A 770 28.53 -15.98 10.08
CA PRO A 770 27.45 -15.08 9.68
C PRO A 770 27.79 -13.60 9.88
N LEU A 771 27.02 -12.74 9.21
CA LEU A 771 26.81 -11.36 9.63
C LEU A 771 25.92 -11.37 10.88
N ILE A 772 26.38 -10.77 11.98
CA ILE A 772 25.65 -10.75 13.25
C ILE A 772 25.36 -9.29 13.63
N LEU A 773 24.09 -8.93 13.72
CA LEU A 773 23.68 -7.66 14.32
C LEU A 773 23.43 -7.85 15.82
N VAL A 774 24.15 -7.09 16.65
CA VAL A 774 24.09 -7.20 18.11
C VAL A 774 23.37 -5.99 18.68
N CYS A 775 22.20 -6.21 19.28
CA CYS A 775 21.43 -5.18 19.97
C CYS A 775 21.97 -5.01 21.39
N ALA A 776 22.73 -3.93 21.64
CA ALA A 776 23.44 -3.70 22.90
C ALA A 776 23.17 -2.31 23.51
N ALA A 777 22.28 -1.50 22.94
CA ALA A 777 21.93 -0.20 23.51
C ALA A 777 21.22 -0.35 24.87
N GLY A 778 21.52 0.55 25.80
CA GLY A 778 21.02 0.52 27.18
C GLY A 778 21.71 -0.51 28.09
N LEU A 779 22.61 -1.37 27.58
CA LEU A 779 23.38 -2.28 28.43
C LEU A 779 24.40 -1.53 29.27
N SER A 780 24.59 -2.00 30.51
CA SER A 780 25.55 -1.41 31.45
C SER A 780 26.10 -2.49 32.40
N GLY A 781 27.11 -2.13 33.19
CA GLY A 781 27.72 -3.01 34.19
C GLY A 781 28.27 -4.31 33.60
N SER A 782 28.11 -5.41 34.35
CA SER A 782 28.65 -6.72 33.97
C SER A 782 28.00 -7.32 32.72
N ILE A 783 26.74 -6.99 32.43
CA ILE A 783 26.03 -7.50 31.24
C ILE A 783 26.68 -6.95 29.96
N ALA A 784 27.04 -5.66 29.95
CA ALA A 784 27.79 -5.08 28.84
C ALA A 784 29.16 -5.74 28.65
N ASP A 785 29.86 -6.04 29.76
CA ASP A 785 31.16 -6.72 29.72
C ASP A 785 31.05 -8.14 29.15
N ASP A 786 29.97 -8.86 29.47
CA ASP A 786 29.74 -10.22 28.96
C ASP A 786 29.39 -10.23 27.47
N VAL A 787 28.52 -9.32 27.02
CA VAL A 787 28.25 -9.14 25.58
C VAL A 787 29.53 -8.75 24.81
N ALA A 788 30.36 -7.87 25.36
CA ALA A 788 31.64 -7.51 24.74
C ALA A 788 32.59 -8.71 24.59
N LYS A 789 32.61 -9.65 25.55
CA LYS A 789 33.35 -10.92 25.42
C LYS A 789 32.78 -11.81 24.33
N GLU A 790 31.46 -11.91 24.20
CA GLU A 790 30.83 -12.69 23.13
C GLU A 790 31.17 -12.14 21.74
N LEU A 791 31.25 -10.82 21.57
CA LEU A 791 31.73 -10.21 20.32
C LEU A 791 33.17 -10.63 19.97
N ALA A 792 34.05 -10.72 20.96
CA ALA A 792 35.42 -11.19 20.75
C ALA A 792 35.44 -12.66 20.29
N ILE A 793 34.54 -13.49 20.83
CA ILE A 793 34.35 -14.88 20.38
C ILE A 793 33.85 -14.90 18.94
N TYR A 794 32.82 -14.12 18.60
CA TYR A 794 32.29 -14.06 17.24
C TYR A 794 33.38 -13.72 16.22
N ARG A 795 34.18 -12.69 16.51
CA ARG A 795 35.30 -12.28 15.66
C ARG A 795 36.37 -13.35 15.54
N ALA A 796 36.70 -14.05 16.63
CA ALA A 796 37.66 -15.16 16.59
C ALA A 796 37.20 -16.31 15.67
N HIS A 797 35.89 -16.47 15.51
CA HIS A 797 35.25 -17.42 14.60
C HIS A 797 34.86 -16.82 13.23
N LYS A 798 35.47 -15.69 12.85
CA LYS A 798 35.29 -14.98 11.56
C LYS A 798 33.87 -14.46 11.27
N ALA A 799 32.98 -14.48 12.25
CA ALA A 799 31.69 -13.82 12.11
C ALA A 799 31.87 -12.30 11.99
N THR A 800 31.00 -11.66 11.22
CA THR A 800 31.01 -10.22 10.99
C THR A 800 30.03 -9.58 11.96
N ALA A 801 30.51 -9.22 13.16
CA ALA A 801 29.66 -8.68 14.21
C ALA A 801 29.57 -7.14 14.14
N ILE A 802 28.36 -6.61 13.94
CA ILE A 802 28.03 -5.19 14.00
C ILE A 802 27.22 -4.95 15.26
N ALA A 803 27.60 -3.98 16.10
CA ALA A 803 26.91 -3.72 17.37
C ALA A 803 26.24 -2.35 17.41
N PHE A 804 24.99 -2.33 17.89
CA PHE A 804 24.23 -1.11 18.20
C PHE A 804 24.46 -0.77 19.67
N VAL A 805 25.18 0.32 19.93
CA VAL A 805 25.76 0.60 21.26
C VAL A 805 25.47 2.03 21.69
N ASN A 806 25.51 2.31 22.99
CA ASN A 806 25.39 3.68 23.49
C ASN A 806 26.54 4.57 23.00
N ASP A 807 26.26 5.86 22.80
CA ASP A 807 27.27 6.88 22.51
C ASP A 807 28.39 6.86 23.56
N GLY A 808 29.64 6.84 23.08
CA GLY A 808 30.84 6.83 23.92
C GLY A 808 31.19 5.47 24.53
N GLU A 809 30.49 4.38 24.18
CA GLU A 809 30.84 3.05 24.70
C GLU A 809 32.01 2.43 23.92
N GLU A 810 33.10 2.16 24.63
CA GLU A 810 34.36 1.67 24.05
C GLU A 810 34.55 0.15 24.22
N ARG A 811 33.79 -0.50 25.10
CA ARG A 811 33.94 -1.94 25.41
C ARG A 811 33.71 -2.85 24.20
N PHE A 812 32.89 -2.42 23.25
CA PHE A 812 32.50 -3.22 22.08
C PHE A 812 33.50 -3.14 20.91
N GLY A 813 34.76 -2.76 21.14
CA GLY A 813 35.80 -2.65 20.10
C GLY A 813 36.17 -3.96 19.39
N ALA A 814 35.66 -5.11 19.87
CA ALA A 814 35.76 -6.38 19.17
C ALA A 814 34.82 -6.48 17.94
N ALA A 815 33.76 -5.67 17.87
CA ALA A 815 32.90 -5.58 16.68
C ALA A 815 33.71 -5.14 15.46
N ILE A 816 33.29 -5.56 14.26
CA ILE A 816 33.88 -5.05 13.02
C ILE A 816 33.45 -3.60 12.75
N ALA A 817 32.25 -3.25 13.20
CA ALA A 817 31.70 -1.90 13.17
C ALA A 817 30.74 -1.72 14.35
N THR A 818 30.66 -0.51 14.87
CA THR A 818 29.65 -0.10 15.84
C THR A 818 28.76 0.98 15.21
N PHE A 819 27.47 0.91 15.50
CA PHE A 819 26.54 2.00 15.23
C PHE A 819 26.14 2.61 16.57
N PRO A 820 26.60 3.83 16.88
CA PRO A 820 26.30 4.45 18.16
C PRO A 820 24.88 5.03 18.16
N VAL A 821 24.18 4.90 19.28
CA VAL A 821 22.85 5.51 19.54
C VAL A 821 22.90 6.35 20.83
N PRO A 822 22.04 7.36 21.00
CA PRO A 822 22.01 8.17 22.22
C PRO A 822 21.80 7.33 23.48
N VAL A 823 22.37 7.79 24.60
CA VAL A 823 22.11 7.19 25.92
C VAL A 823 20.69 7.54 26.35
N THR A 824 19.95 6.53 26.80
CA THR A 824 18.61 6.66 27.40
C THR A 824 18.48 5.68 28.58
N HIS A 825 17.32 5.66 29.23
CA HIS A 825 17.02 4.68 30.28
C HIS A 825 17.28 3.25 29.76
N PRO A 826 17.90 2.35 30.55
CA PRO A 826 18.27 0.99 30.11
C PRO A 826 17.10 0.22 29.47
N ASP A 827 15.89 0.44 29.99
CA ASP A 827 14.67 -0.21 29.53
C ASP A 827 14.10 0.31 28.22
N LEU A 828 14.62 1.43 27.72
CA LEU A 828 14.21 2.04 26.45
C LEU A 828 15.29 1.92 25.37
N GLY A 829 16.51 1.51 25.72
CA GLY A 829 17.62 1.37 24.77
C GLY A 829 17.32 0.43 23.59
N PHE A 830 16.49 -0.60 23.80
CA PHE A 830 16.08 -1.51 22.73
C PHE A 830 15.32 -0.82 21.59
N VAL A 831 14.57 0.26 21.88
CA VAL A 831 13.86 1.03 20.86
C VAL A 831 14.85 1.67 19.88
N LEU A 832 15.96 2.20 20.40
CA LEU A 832 17.02 2.79 19.58
C LEU A 832 17.81 1.72 18.81
N SER A 833 18.03 0.53 19.40
CA SER A 833 18.61 -0.61 18.67
C SER A 833 17.72 -1.02 17.50
N ALA A 834 16.40 -1.13 17.70
CA ALA A 834 15.46 -1.46 16.65
C ALA A 834 15.53 -0.43 15.50
N MET A 835 15.59 0.87 15.82
CA MET A 835 15.69 1.93 14.81
C MET A 835 17.00 1.90 14.03
N ALA A 836 18.13 1.67 14.71
CA ALA A 836 19.40 1.45 14.03
C ALA A 836 19.33 0.25 13.08
N GLY A 837 18.68 -0.84 13.50
CA GLY A 837 18.48 -2.03 12.67
C GLY A 837 17.52 -1.83 11.50
N HIS A 838 16.47 -1.01 11.64
CA HIS A 838 15.59 -0.60 10.54
C HIS A 838 16.36 0.20 9.49
N LEU A 839 17.18 1.17 9.90
CA LEU A 839 18.04 1.94 8.99
C LEU A 839 19.07 1.03 8.29
N PHE A 840 19.72 0.14 9.05
CA PHE A 840 20.64 -0.84 8.47
C PHE A 840 19.92 -1.73 7.45
N GLY A 841 18.71 -2.21 7.76
CA GLY A 841 17.94 -3.07 6.87
C GLY A 841 17.53 -2.39 5.57
N TYR A 842 17.07 -1.15 5.64
CA TYR A 842 16.77 -0.34 4.46
C TYR A 842 18.01 -0.18 3.57
N GLU A 843 19.14 0.22 4.14
CA GLU A 843 20.37 0.43 3.38
C GLU A 843 20.98 -0.88 2.85
N ALA A 844 20.82 -1.99 3.59
CA ALA A 844 21.26 -3.29 3.14
C ALA A 844 20.42 -3.80 1.96
N ALA A 845 19.11 -3.56 1.96
CA ALA A 845 18.24 -3.87 0.83
C ALA A 845 18.65 -3.08 -0.41
N LEU A 846 18.93 -1.78 -0.27
CA LEU A 846 19.44 -0.96 -1.36
C LEU A 846 20.80 -1.42 -1.87
N ALA A 847 21.73 -1.79 -0.98
CA ALA A 847 23.04 -2.28 -1.39
C ALA A 847 22.96 -3.61 -2.17
N ILE A 848 22.03 -4.50 -1.77
CA ILE A 848 21.76 -5.74 -2.51
C ILE A 848 21.08 -5.42 -3.85
N ASP A 849 20.07 -4.55 -3.88
CA ASP A 849 19.39 -4.16 -5.12
C ASP A 849 20.34 -3.51 -6.14
N ALA A 850 21.24 -2.65 -5.66
CA ALA A 850 22.23 -1.98 -6.48
C ALA A 850 23.18 -2.97 -7.18
N SER A 851 23.39 -4.17 -6.62
CA SER A 851 24.17 -5.22 -7.27
C SER A 851 23.50 -5.78 -8.53
N ALA A 852 22.18 -5.61 -8.68
CA ALA A 852 21.44 -6.02 -9.88
C ALA A 852 21.61 -5.04 -11.05
N ILE A 853 22.00 -3.77 -10.81
CA ILE A 853 22.04 -2.70 -11.82
C ILE A 853 22.82 -3.10 -13.09
N PRO A 854 24.06 -3.64 -13.02
CA PRO A 854 24.77 -4.04 -14.23
C PRO A 854 24.04 -5.12 -15.05
N LEU A 855 23.30 -6.00 -14.38
CA LEU A 855 22.53 -7.06 -15.03
C LEU A 855 21.27 -6.51 -15.72
N ARG A 856 20.60 -5.54 -15.06
CA ARG A 856 19.46 -4.81 -15.60
C ARG A 856 19.82 -4.05 -16.87
N GLU A 857 20.91 -3.29 -16.83
CA GLU A 857 21.46 -2.59 -18.00
C GLU A 857 21.83 -3.56 -19.13
N SER A 858 22.38 -4.73 -18.79
CA SER A 858 22.71 -5.76 -19.79
C SER A 858 21.47 -6.28 -20.50
N ARG A 859 20.38 -6.48 -19.75
CA ARG A 859 19.12 -6.96 -20.32
C ARG A 859 18.44 -5.90 -21.19
N ALA A 860 18.36 -4.66 -20.71
CA ALA A 860 17.81 -3.55 -21.49
C ALA A 860 18.55 -3.37 -22.82
N ALA A 861 19.89 -3.45 -22.80
CA ALA A 861 20.71 -3.40 -24.02
C ALA A 861 20.41 -4.54 -25.01
N ILE A 862 20.03 -5.72 -24.53
CA ILE A 862 19.61 -6.85 -25.38
C ILE A 862 18.23 -6.58 -26.00
N GLU A 863 17.28 -6.09 -25.20
CA GLU A 863 15.92 -5.79 -25.65
C GLU A 863 15.89 -4.69 -26.72
N ASP A 864 16.62 -3.59 -26.50
CA ASP A 864 16.79 -2.50 -27.47
C ASP A 864 17.39 -2.99 -28.78
N ALA A 865 18.33 -3.93 -28.69
CA ALA A 865 18.91 -4.56 -29.86
C ALA A 865 17.81 -5.35 -30.62
N TYR A 866 17.03 -6.18 -29.92
CA TYR A 866 16.00 -7.09 -30.48
C TYR A 866 14.84 -6.38 -31.20
N GLY A 867 14.50 -5.15 -30.80
CA GLY A 867 13.49 -4.32 -31.47
C GLY A 867 13.85 -3.92 -32.91
N SER A 868 15.12 -4.06 -33.31
CA SER A 868 15.58 -3.88 -34.68
C SER A 868 15.71 -5.24 -35.39
N ALA A 869 14.99 -5.45 -36.49
CA ALA A 869 14.96 -6.71 -37.25
C ALA A 869 16.31 -7.16 -37.89
N GLU A 870 17.45 -6.60 -37.48
CA GLU A 870 18.79 -6.81 -38.07
C GLU A 870 19.68 -7.82 -37.33
N LEU A 871 19.28 -8.34 -36.16
CA LEU A 871 20.16 -9.16 -35.30
C LEU A 871 20.33 -10.63 -35.69
N VAL A 872 19.62 -11.10 -36.71
CA VAL A 872 19.78 -12.48 -37.21
C VAL A 872 21.11 -12.65 -37.97
N ASN A 873 21.85 -11.55 -38.22
CA ASN A 873 23.11 -11.54 -38.98
C ASN A 873 24.33 -11.28 -38.07
N GLN A 874 25.50 -11.80 -38.45
CA GLN A 874 26.77 -11.66 -37.69
C GLN A 874 27.16 -10.21 -37.33
N SER A 875 26.74 -9.22 -38.12
CA SER A 875 27.00 -7.80 -37.88
C SER A 875 26.20 -7.22 -36.71
N GLY A 876 24.98 -7.72 -36.47
CA GLY A 876 24.18 -7.36 -35.29
C GLY A 876 24.79 -7.95 -34.01
N TYR A 877 25.24 -9.20 -34.07
CA TYR A 877 25.88 -9.87 -32.94
C TYR A 877 27.20 -9.20 -32.51
N SER A 878 28.01 -8.74 -33.48
CA SER A 878 29.23 -7.99 -33.17
C SER A 878 28.95 -6.66 -32.48
N ARG A 879 27.91 -5.93 -32.91
CA ARG A 879 27.46 -4.68 -32.26
C ARG A 879 26.98 -4.93 -30.83
N LEU A 880 26.22 -6.00 -30.61
CA LEU A 880 25.80 -6.41 -29.26
C LEU A 880 27.01 -6.72 -28.37
N GLY A 881 28.04 -7.39 -28.90
CA GLY A 881 29.28 -7.67 -28.17
C GLY A 881 29.98 -6.40 -27.66
N GLU A 882 30.01 -5.34 -28.47
CA GLU A 882 30.56 -4.02 -28.07
C GLU A 882 29.77 -3.40 -26.91
N THR A 883 28.44 -3.52 -26.92
CA THR A 883 27.56 -3.00 -25.86
C THR A 883 27.64 -3.84 -24.57
N ILE A 884 27.72 -5.17 -24.68
CA ILE A 884 27.69 -6.09 -23.53
C ILE A 884 29.03 -6.16 -22.80
N THR A 885 30.16 -5.99 -23.49
CA THR A 885 31.51 -6.12 -22.90
C THR A 885 31.72 -5.27 -21.63
N PRO A 886 31.47 -3.95 -21.60
CA PRO A 886 31.68 -3.14 -20.39
C PRO A 886 30.75 -3.55 -19.22
N LEU A 887 29.55 -4.07 -19.52
CA LEU A 887 28.60 -4.55 -18.52
C LEU A 887 29.05 -5.88 -17.92
N ALA A 888 29.56 -6.78 -18.77
CA ALA A 888 30.16 -8.05 -18.36
C ALA A 888 31.39 -7.81 -17.46
N GLU A 889 32.24 -6.82 -17.77
CA GLU A 889 33.40 -6.46 -16.94
C GLU A 889 32.99 -6.01 -15.52
N ARG A 890 31.92 -5.22 -15.40
CA ARG A 890 31.34 -4.84 -14.10
C ARG A 890 30.84 -6.06 -13.33
N PHE A 891 30.11 -6.97 -14.00
CA PHE A 891 29.69 -8.24 -13.40
C PHE A 891 30.88 -9.05 -12.88
N PHE A 892 31.92 -9.25 -13.69
CA PHE A 892 33.12 -9.99 -13.26
C PHE A 892 33.91 -9.28 -12.15
N GLY A 893 33.90 -7.94 -12.13
CA GLY A 893 34.49 -7.15 -11.05
C GLY A 893 33.82 -7.42 -9.70
N PHE A 894 32.49 -7.38 -9.66
CA PHE A 894 31.71 -7.63 -8.44
C PHE A 894 31.80 -9.09 -7.98
N LEU A 895 31.81 -10.04 -8.93
CA LEU A 895 32.03 -11.45 -8.64
C LEU A 895 33.41 -11.70 -8.00
N ARG A 896 34.47 -11.01 -8.45
CA ARG A 896 35.84 -11.20 -7.93
C ARG A 896 36.01 -10.80 -6.47
N VAL A 897 35.27 -9.79 -6.02
CA VAL A 897 35.31 -9.30 -4.64
C VAL A 897 34.30 -10.00 -3.72
N GLY A 898 33.61 -11.04 -4.24
CA GLY A 898 32.58 -11.77 -3.49
C GLY A 898 31.29 -10.97 -3.28
N GLY A 899 31.05 -9.91 -4.06
CA GLY A 899 29.88 -9.04 -3.86
C GLY A 899 28.54 -9.74 -4.10
N TYR A 900 28.54 -10.81 -4.91
CA TYR A 900 27.36 -11.62 -5.20
C TYR A 900 27.16 -12.80 -4.22
N ASP A 901 28.16 -13.14 -3.41
CA ASP A 901 28.18 -14.37 -2.60
C ASP A 901 27.03 -14.44 -1.58
N GLY A 902 26.49 -13.28 -1.19
CA GLY A 902 25.40 -13.22 -0.24
C GLY A 902 24.04 -13.54 -0.82
N SER A 903 23.77 -13.19 -2.07
CA SER A 903 22.39 -13.13 -2.59
C SER A 903 22.19 -13.74 -3.97
N LEU A 904 23.23 -13.89 -4.79
CA LEU A 904 23.14 -14.56 -6.09
C LEU A 904 23.46 -16.05 -5.92
N GLU A 905 22.63 -16.92 -6.47
CA GLU A 905 22.89 -18.35 -6.47
C GLU A 905 24.16 -18.67 -7.27
N ALA A 906 24.98 -19.58 -6.74
CA ALA A 906 26.22 -19.99 -7.41
C ALA A 906 25.96 -20.57 -8.82
N GLY A 907 24.85 -21.30 -9.00
CA GLY A 907 24.44 -21.82 -10.30
C GLY A 907 24.11 -20.72 -11.31
N THR A 908 23.34 -19.71 -10.88
CA THR A 908 22.99 -18.53 -11.66
C THR A 908 24.24 -17.73 -12.03
N ALA A 909 25.14 -17.49 -11.06
CA ALA A 909 26.39 -16.78 -11.27
C ALA A 909 27.30 -17.48 -12.30
N VAL A 910 27.46 -18.81 -12.22
CA VAL A 910 28.27 -19.59 -13.16
C VAL A 910 27.66 -19.56 -14.57
N ARG A 911 26.33 -19.70 -14.67
CA ARG A 911 25.61 -19.63 -15.95
C ARG A 911 25.79 -18.26 -16.61
N LEU A 912 25.60 -17.17 -15.86
CA LEU A 912 25.84 -15.81 -16.36
C LEU A 912 27.29 -15.60 -16.79
N ALA A 913 28.26 -16.04 -15.98
CA ALA A 913 29.67 -15.92 -16.29
C ALA A 913 30.05 -16.63 -17.60
N SER A 914 29.44 -17.77 -17.90
CA SER A 914 29.61 -18.47 -19.18
C SER A 914 28.95 -17.72 -20.33
N LEU A 915 27.65 -17.38 -20.21
CA LEU A 915 26.88 -16.71 -21.26
C LEU A 915 27.41 -15.33 -21.64
N PHE A 916 27.88 -14.53 -20.67
CA PHE A 916 28.53 -13.25 -20.94
C PHE A 916 29.79 -13.41 -21.81
N ARG A 917 30.57 -14.48 -21.64
CA ARG A 917 31.77 -14.72 -22.46
C ARG A 917 31.41 -15.06 -23.90
N TYR A 918 30.32 -15.80 -24.12
CA TYR A 918 29.81 -16.06 -25.46
C TYR A 918 29.26 -14.78 -26.10
N ALA A 919 28.42 -14.03 -25.39
CA ALA A 919 27.80 -12.80 -25.88
C ALA A 919 28.83 -11.70 -26.19
N ALA A 920 29.90 -11.60 -25.39
CA ALA A 920 31.01 -10.67 -25.64
C ALA A 920 31.99 -11.16 -26.74
N GLY A 921 31.76 -12.33 -27.33
CA GLY A 921 32.63 -12.89 -28.38
C GLY A 921 34.00 -13.37 -27.89
N ILE A 922 34.18 -13.56 -26.57
CA ILE A 922 35.43 -14.04 -25.96
C ILE A 922 35.62 -15.53 -26.23
N VAL A 923 34.53 -16.31 -26.24
CA VAL A 923 34.53 -17.75 -26.50
C VAL A 923 33.80 -18.03 -27.83
N PRO A 924 34.39 -18.84 -28.73
CA PRO A 924 33.74 -19.20 -30.00
C PRO A 924 32.44 -20.00 -29.81
N LEU A 925 31.42 -19.74 -30.64
CA LEU A 925 30.10 -20.40 -30.55
C LEU A 925 30.17 -21.91 -30.81
N GLU A 926 31.20 -22.41 -31.49
CA GLU A 926 31.42 -23.84 -31.72
C GLU A 926 31.62 -24.60 -30.40
N VAL A 927 32.13 -23.93 -29.36
CA VAL A 927 32.33 -24.52 -28.02
C VAL A 927 31.00 -24.65 -27.26
N PHE A 928 30.00 -23.84 -27.60
CA PHE A 928 28.71 -23.81 -26.91
C PHE A 928 28.00 -25.17 -26.94
N ALA A 929 28.10 -25.89 -28.06
CA ALA A 929 27.49 -27.22 -28.19
C ALA A 929 28.14 -28.28 -27.30
N VAL A 930 29.43 -28.12 -27.00
CA VAL A 930 30.15 -29.02 -26.07
C VAL A 930 29.72 -28.76 -24.63
N GLU A 931 29.48 -27.51 -24.27
CA GLU A 931 29.13 -27.10 -22.91
C GLU A 931 27.65 -27.30 -22.58
N TRP A 932 26.76 -27.01 -23.53
CA TRP A 932 25.30 -26.96 -23.31
C TRP A 932 24.49 -28.02 -24.07
N GLY A 933 25.13 -28.83 -24.92
CA GLY A 933 24.47 -29.91 -25.65
C GLY A 933 23.54 -29.46 -26.79
N ILE A 934 23.57 -28.18 -27.15
CA ILE A 934 22.76 -27.58 -28.23
C ILE A 934 23.63 -26.71 -29.15
N VAL A 935 23.26 -26.57 -30.42
CA VAL A 935 24.03 -25.77 -31.38
C VAL A 935 24.03 -24.30 -30.96
N GLY A 936 25.22 -23.73 -30.73
CA GLY A 936 25.40 -22.33 -30.40
C GLY A 936 25.12 -21.44 -31.61
N THR A 937 24.04 -20.66 -31.55
CA THR A 937 23.77 -19.59 -32.51
C THR A 937 23.64 -18.26 -31.76
N PRO A 938 23.86 -17.11 -32.41
CA PRO A 938 23.62 -15.79 -31.82
C PRO A 938 22.26 -15.68 -31.12
N ALA A 939 21.19 -16.15 -31.78
CA ALA A 939 19.83 -16.11 -31.24
C ALA A 939 19.70 -16.93 -29.95
N VAL A 940 20.23 -18.16 -29.93
CA VAL A 940 20.18 -19.04 -28.75
C VAL A 940 20.96 -18.44 -27.58
N VAL A 941 22.16 -17.89 -27.82
CA VAL A 941 22.96 -17.26 -26.76
C VAL A 941 22.22 -16.07 -26.16
N ILE A 942 21.61 -15.23 -26.99
CA ILE A 942 20.85 -14.06 -26.54
C ILE A 942 19.62 -14.48 -25.74
N GLU A 943 18.85 -15.45 -26.22
CA GLU A 943 17.68 -15.99 -25.52
C GLU A 943 18.07 -16.52 -24.13
N TRP A 944 19.14 -17.33 -24.06
CA TRP A 944 19.60 -17.95 -22.82
C TRP A 944 20.21 -16.93 -21.86
N LEU A 945 20.95 -15.94 -22.38
CA LEU A 945 21.47 -14.83 -21.58
C LEU A 945 20.32 -14.00 -21.02
N THR A 946 19.30 -13.70 -21.81
CA THR A 946 18.11 -12.96 -21.36
C THR A 946 17.39 -13.71 -20.24
N ALA A 947 17.19 -15.02 -20.39
CA ALA A 947 16.60 -15.86 -19.36
C ALA A 947 17.45 -15.90 -18.07
N ALA A 948 18.77 -16.03 -18.20
CA ALA A 948 19.69 -16.05 -17.05
C ALA A 948 19.77 -14.68 -16.34
N LEU A 949 19.77 -13.58 -17.10
CA LEU A 949 19.72 -12.22 -16.56
C LEU A 949 18.42 -11.99 -15.80
N THR A 950 17.29 -12.41 -16.36
CA THR A 950 15.98 -12.29 -15.71
C THR A 950 15.96 -13.00 -14.36
N LEU A 951 16.45 -14.25 -14.31
CA LEU A 951 16.57 -15.00 -13.07
C LEU A 951 17.48 -14.29 -12.05
N ALA A 952 18.67 -13.84 -12.46
CA ALA A 952 19.61 -13.18 -11.57
C ALA A 952 19.09 -11.83 -11.04
N ILE A 953 18.41 -11.05 -11.89
CA ILE A 953 17.78 -9.80 -11.49
C ILE A 953 16.69 -10.09 -10.44
N ASP A 954 15.90 -11.15 -10.63
CA ASP A 954 14.86 -11.54 -9.66
C ASP A 954 15.44 -12.03 -8.31
N GLU A 955 16.61 -12.66 -8.31
CA GLU A 955 17.34 -13.04 -7.09
C GLU A 955 17.90 -11.82 -6.31
N LEU A 956 18.33 -10.78 -7.03
CA LEU A 956 19.01 -9.61 -6.45
C LEU A 956 18.10 -8.42 -6.15
N THR A 957 16.96 -8.29 -6.84
CA THR A 957 16.08 -7.12 -6.69
C THR A 957 15.43 -7.07 -5.30
N ARG A 958 15.36 -5.88 -4.69
CA ARG A 958 14.69 -5.61 -3.41
C ARG A 958 13.68 -4.46 -3.57
N PRO A 959 12.39 -4.75 -3.80
CA PRO A 959 11.35 -3.72 -3.81
C PRO A 959 11.13 -3.20 -2.39
N VAL A 960 11.72 -2.08 -2.01
CA VAL A 960 11.76 -1.67 -0.59
C VAL A 960 10.38 -1.48 0.06
N ASP A 961 9.41 -0.95 -0.66
CA ASP A 961 8.04 -0.69 -0.15
C ASP A 961 7.13 -1.92 -0.19
N ALA A 962 7.60 -3.03 -0.75
CA ALA A 962 6.82 -4.24 -0.92
C ALA A 962 7.61 -5.50 -0.59
N ILE A 963 6.92 -6.62 -0.46
CA ILE A 963 7.58 -7.90 -0.17
C ILE A 963 7.31 -8.86 -1.33
N LYS A 964 8.34 -9.58 -1.78
CA LYS A 964 8.21 -10.58 -2.84
C LYS A 964 7.21 -11.64 -2.39
N HIS A 965 6.16 -11.86 -3.19
CA HIS A 965 5.06 -12.80 -2.92
C HIS A 965 4.19 -12.50 -1.68
N GLN A 966 4.22 -11.27 -1.14
CA GLN A 966 3.30 -10.84 -0.09
C GLN A 966 2.63 -9.52 -0.49
N ALA A 967 1.32 -9.42 -0.33
CA ALA A 967 0.61 -8.14 -0.31
C ALA A 967 0.03 -7.90 1.08
N LYS A 968 -0.05 -6.63 1.45
CA LYS A 968 -0.56 -6.16 2.74
C LYS A 968 -2.00 -6.61 3.02
N THR A 969 -2.74 -6.94 1.95
CA THR A 969 -4.16 -7.30 1.95
C THR A 969 -4.44 -8.72 1.49
N VAL A 970 -3.42 -9.58 1.25
CA VAL A 970 -3.70 -11.00 0.94
C VAL A 970 -4.15 -11.71 2.20
N THR A 971 -5.44 -11.66 2.48
CA THR A 971 -6.12 -12.57 3.37
C THR A 971 -6.08 -13.96 2.74
N VAL A 972 -5.01 -14.71 2.97
CA VAL A 972 -5.09 -16.17 2.84
C VAL A 972 -5.89 -16.62 4.06
N GLY A 973 -7.21 -16.50 3.97
CA GLY A 973 -8.11 -16.98 5.00
C GLY A 973 -7.85 -18.47 5.18
N ILE A 974 -7.40 -18.87 6.37
CA ILE A 974 -7.40 -20.28 6.74
C ILE A 974 -8.87 -20.62 6.99
N SER A 975 -9.58 -21.07 5.96
CA SER A 975 -10.88 -21.71 6.11
C SER A 975 -10.66 -23.02 6.86
N ARG A 976 -10.61 -22.94 8.18
CA ARG A 976 -10.71 -24.14 9.02
C ARG A 976 -12.13 -24.65 8.82
N SER A 977 -12.24 -25.68 7.98
CA SER A 977 -13.47 -26.36 7.55
C SER A 977 -14.32 -26.86 8.71
N ASP A 978 -13.75 -26.98 9.91
CA ASP A 978 -14.42 -27.50 11.10
C ASP A 978 -15.59 -26.61 11.55
N ASP A 979 -15.50 -25.29 11.39
CA ASP A 979 -16.61 -24.36 11.72
C ASP A 979 -17.75 -24.43 10.69
N ALA A 980 -17.43 -24.64 9.41
CA ALA A 980 -18.44 -24.89 8.38
C ALA A 980 -19.12 -26.25 8.63
N LEU A 981 -18.37 -27.23 9.13
CA LEU A 981 -18.89 -28.53 9.54
C LEU A 981 -19.92 -28.39 10.67
N LEU A 982 -19.65 -27.60 11.70
CA LEU A 982 -20.59 -27.36 12.82
C LEU A 982 -21.86 -26.58 12.41
N ARG A 983 -21.80 -25.85 11.30
CA ARG A 983 -22.95 -25.13 10.71
C ARG A 983 -23.68 -25.95 9.65
N ALA A 984 -23.14 -27.09 9.23
CA ALA A 984 -23.79 -27.95 8.26
C ALA A 984 -25.15 -28.42 8.83
N PRO A 985 -26.26 -28.37 8.07
CA PRO A 985 -27.58 -28.73 8.56
C PRO A 985 -27.65 -30.13 9.20
N LEU A 986 -26.87 -31.08 8.66
CA LEU A 986 -26.77 -32.43 9.21
C LEU A 986 -26.09 -32.46 10.59
N VAL A 987 -25.02 -31.70 10.79
CA VAL A 987 -24.29 -31.65 12.06
C VAL A 987 -25.10 -30.89 13.11
N GLN A 988 -25.76 -29.80 12.73
CA GLN A 988 -26.73 -29.10 13.58
C GLN A 988 -27.85 -30.05 14.04
N ALA A 989 -28.42 -30.85 13.12
CA ALA A 989 -29.45 -31.83 13.46
C ALA A 989 -28.93 -32.94 14.39
N VAL A 990 -27.68 -33.37 14.23
CA VAL A 990 -27.03 -34.38 15.08
C VAL A 990 -26.73 -33.84 16.49
N LEU A 991 -26.24 -32.60 16.60
CA LEU A 991 -26.03 -31.91 17.88
C LEU A 991 -27.37 -31.66 18.61
N ALA A 992 -28.40 -31.22 17.87
CA ALA A 992 -29.76 -31.03 18.41
C ALA A 992 -30.39 -32.35 18.88
N ALA A 993 -29.98 -33.49 18.32
CA ALA A 993 -30.39 -34.82 18.76
C ALA A 993 -29.65 -35.32 20.01
N GLY A 994 -28.75 -34.51 20.61
CA GLY A 994 -28.08 -34.80 21.87
C GLY A 994 -26.82 -35.66 21.74
N ALA A 995 -26.23 -35.74 20.55
CA ALA A 995 -24.88 -36.29 20.39
C ALA A 995 -23.86 -35.24 20.86
N ALA A 996 -23.04 -35.60 21.85
CA ALA A 996 -21.95 -34.78 22.39
C ALA A 996 -20.67 -34.91 21.53
#